data_AF-A0A067CG75-F1
#
_entry.id   AF-A0A067CG75-F1
#
_cell.length_a   1.000
_cell.length_b   1.000
_cell.length_c   1.000
_cell.angle_alpha   90.00
_cell.angle_beta   90.00
_cell.angle_gamma   90.00
#
_symmetry.space_group_name_H-M   'P 1'
#
loop_
_entity.id
_entity.type
_entity.pdbx_description
1 polymer ?
#
loop_
_entity_poly.entity_id
_entity_poly.type
_entity_poly.pdbx_seq_one_letter_code
_entity_poly.pdbx_strand_id
1 'polypeptide(L)'
;MLTIDCVGTAAALTLPKSDDLTFGTKAHVLASDAVGGAVTVSYRDHTTQWDSVDDHVVAYYSEACSLDVAPIVSGTRAAVLYTVDHSTVQSKGDEDVLYRQYSKPIPPPTIARMQDAVAEWSEHTHVALCWHFAHAGPVSFDALNGKATAVVEYLISTGVVDVALFHPYGRTDDVVFHAACNVPALVVASSPHARLCALSALDHHDIGEIAVAFWPKAHRVYFVGFPRMVELLQTPRDALSTELADSFDSMADLVSAVIHMLRDRVRERYDMDIERAHWHRLGSLLFHVLGRDDMDLYMHFLQHTVGNVFWDVADLAQTWFLELVARFGWQQLLPLVLQVVYVTDTSEDAKFMHLLRGLVDENRLRLRQRHATEFLKAVLNLLLRRQNDQGRDWYEKLLPNHDVFLQGALRITSCLATERTDSVVGGVLEQRLPAPIVDIIARFDPHDCSLLKAVHRTELLLQQVPETLWALRNVPLALQLQPYIDIAIAYYATTRDCKTLGLGALLKVSAGTPSFEAAVDAGVRQEMDLNIWVDMLAAPMTHLAPSLAARLTLQVLAAVKEVLPLRVQDAIWICHYVRADDALANLLDRLFTQQAMHMDQVTFIMDVFVPLHDAFVDSDLASLAMDLAMRSVPVLAARLALMSTRETSTMAAWPCDCRTCTKLKTFARDPEPRTEWFVTRGCKYLTQRMEAGTAFHWYPSHAQDLCWELVHKHTPSLVNNPTDLVTKMHDAKARLERSLAVPLQD
;
A
#
# COMPACT_ATOMS: atom_id res chain seq x y z
N MET A 1 27.08 -22.31 40.32
CA MET A 1 27.86 -22.45 41.57
C MET A 1 28.08 -23.93 41.85
N LEU A 2 29.30 -24.37 42.13
CA LEU A 2 29.56 -25.74 42.60
C LEU A 2 29.48 -25.77 44.13
N THR A 3 28.75 -26.72 44.69
CA THR A 3 28.63 -26.94 46.13
C THR A 3 29.04 -28.36 46.48
N ILE A 4 29.59 -28.53 47.69
CA ILE A 4 29.97 -29.82 48.24
C ILE A 4 29.25 -29.95 49.59
N ASP A 5 28.38 -30.95 49.68
CA ASP A 5 27.53 -31.22 50.84
C ASP A 5 27.97 -32.52 51.53
N CYS A 6 28.51 -32.40 52.74
CA CYS A 6 28.87 -33.53 53.59
C CYS A 6 27.83 -33.79 54.70
N VAL A 7 26.76 -32.98 54.79
CA VAL A 7 25.83 -32.96 55.93
C VAL A 7 24.42 -33.33 55.50
N GLY A 8 24.01 -33.01 54.28
CA GLY A 8 22.66 -33.22 53.77
C GLY A 8 21.73 -32.11 54.21
N THR A 9 21.89 -30.90 53.64
CA THR A 9 21.06 -29.75 54.00
C THR A 9 20.48 -29.05 52.77
N ALA A 10 19.28 -28.48 52.90
CA ALA A 10 18.62 -27.72 51.84
C ALA A 10 19.47 -26.51 51.39
N ALA A 11 20.23 -25.92 52.30
CA ALA A 11 21.15 -24.81 52.01
C ALA A 11 22.23 -25.20 50.98
N ALA A 12 22.68 -26.45 50.97
CA ALA A 12 23.71 -26.91 50.03
C ALA A 12 23.20 -27.04 48.59
N LEU A 13 21.88 -27.14 48.40
CA LEU A 13 21.21 -27.23 47.10
C LEU A 13 20.47 -25.95 46.70
N THR A 14 20.47 -24.93 47.57
CA THR A 14 19.78 -23.66 47.35
C THR A 14 20.79 -22.56 47.04
N LEU A 15 20.55 -21.78 46.00
CA LEU A 15 21.30 -20.55 45.74
C LEU A 15 20.75 -19.39 46.58
N PRO A 16 21.59 -18.47 47.08
CA PRO A 16 21.10 -17.19 47.59
C PRO A 16 20.26 -16.50 46.50
N LYS A 17 19.14 -15.87 46.88
CA LYS A 17 18.33 -15.10 45.92
C LYS A 17 19.23 -14.07 45.23
N SER A 18 19.34 -14.22 43.92
CA SER A 18 19.89 -13.22 42.99
C SER A 18 18.71 -12.37 42.47
N ASP A 19 19.00 -11.15 42.00
CA ASP A 19 18.15 -10.10 41.36
C ASP A 19 16.67 -10.43 41.01
N ASP A 20 15.82 -9.39 40.91
CA ASP A 20 14.36 -9.46 40.62
C ASP A 20 13.94 -10.30 39.38
N LEU A 21 14.90 -10.73 38.57
CA LEU A 21 14.72 -11.59 37.41
C LEU A 21 14.84 -13.09 37.70
N THR A 22 15.34 -13.51 38.86
CA THR A 22 15.50 -14.91 39.25
C THR A 22 14.20 -15.48 39.81
N PHE A 23 13.76 -16.66 39.37
CA PHE A 23 12.56 -17.31 39.92
C PHE A 23 12.73 -18.77 40.36
N GLY A 24 13.83 -19.42 40.00
CA GLY A 24 14.03 -20.85 40.30
C GLY A 24 15.48 -21.24 40.46
N THR A 25 15.69 -22.47 40.97
CA THR A 25 17.01 -23.08 41.11
C THR A 25 17.02 -24.44 40.42
N LYS A 26 18.09 -24.70 39.67
CA LYS A 26 18.36 -26.01 39.06
C LYS A 26 19.66 -26.57 39.63
N ALA A 27 19.57 -27.70 40.30
CA ALA A 27 20.69 -28.44 40.85
C ALA A 27 21.02 -29.66 39.98
N HIS A 28 22.24 -29.74 39.46
CA HIS A 28 22.80 -30.93 38.86
C HIS A 28 23.67 -31.63 39.90
N VAL A 29 23.16 -32.69 40.50
CA VAL A 29 23.90 -33.49 41.45
C VAL A 29 24.78 -34.45 40.67
N LEU A 30 26.09 -34.37 40.89
CA LEU A 30 27.08 -35.21 40.21
C LEU A 30 27.17 -36.57 40.92
N ALA A 31 27.76 -37.55 40.22
CA ALA A 31 28.12 -38.83 40.80
C ALA A 31 28.93 -38.65 42.11
N SER A 32 28.54 -39.33 43.18
CA SER A 32 28.97 -39.10 44.56
C SER A 32 28.96 -40.38 45.39
N ASP A 33 29.77 -40.41 46.45
CA ASP A 33 29.85 -41.55 47.40
C ASP A 33 28.95 -41.36 48.64
N ALA A 34 28.04 -40.39 48.59
CA ALA A 34 27.15 -40.05 49.70
C ALA A 34 26.09 -41.14 49.94
N VAL A 35 25.93 -41.53 51.20
CA VAL A 35 24.89 -42.44 51.69
C VAL A 35 23.92 -41.63 52.55
N GLY A 36 22.64 -41.61 52.19
CA GLY A 36 21.64 -40.68 52.74
C GLY A 36 21.43 -39.46 51.82
N GLY A 37 20.90 -38.35 52.33
CA GLY A 37 20.80 -37.13 51.51
C GLY A 37 19.55 -36.99 50.65
N ALA A 38 18.50 -37.80 50.87
CA ALA A 38 17.27 -37.78 50.07
C ALA A 38 16.71 -36.36 49.92
N VAL A 39 16.31 -36.00 48.70
CA VAL A 39 15.81 -34.66 48.39
C VAL A 39 14.30 -34.73 48.21
N THR A 40 13.58 -33.86 48.89
CA THR A 40 12.13 -33.77 48.84
C THR A 40 11.74 -32.35 48.43
N VAL A 41 11.03 -32.23 47.31
CA VAL A 41 10.46 -30.97 46.84
C VAL A 41 8.95 -31.06 46.98
N SER A 42 8.36 -30.12 47.74
CA SER A 42 6.91 -30.03 47.89
C SER A 42 6.38 -28.72 47.33
N TYR A 43 5.22 -28.81 46.66
CA TYR A 43 4.44 -27.68 46.17
C TYR A 43 2.96 -27.95 46.43
N ARG A 44 2.34 -27.13 47.31
CA ARG A 44 0.96 -27.35 47.79
C ARG A 44 0.78 -28.79 48.31
N ASP A 45 -0.15 -29.55 47.74
CA ASP A 45 -0.48 -30.92 48.16
C ASP A 45 0.31 -31.98 47.39
N HIS A 46 1.35 -31.60 46.65
CA HIS A 46 2.16 -32.51 45.84
C HIS A 46 3.61 -32.53 46.33
N THR A 47 4.13 -33.72 46.56
CA THR A 47 5.50 -33.95 47.04
C THR A 47 6.18 -34.94 46.12
N THR A 48 7.37 -34.59 45.65
CA THR A 48 8.25 -35.49 44.91
C THR A 48 9.52 -35.70 45.73
N GLN A 49 9.88 -36.96 45.95
CA GLN A 49 11.04 -37.36 46.75
C GLN A 49 11.96 -38.24 45.91
N TRP A 50 13.26 -38.00 46.06
CA TRP A 50 14.32 -38.81 45.48
C TRP A 50 15.19 -39.38 46.59
N ASP A 51 15.09 -40.69 46.80
CA ASP A 51 15.82 -41.40 47.85
C ASP A 51 17.32 -41.54 47.54
N SER A 52 17.68 -41.53 46.25
CA SER A 52 19.06 -41.39 45.75
C SER A 52 19.06 -40.31 44.66
N VAL A 53 19.96 -39.34 44.78
CA VAL A 53 20.10 -38.23 43.81
C VAL A 53 21.41 -38.28 43.06
N ASP A 54 22.06 -39.45 43.04
CA ASP A 54 23.33 -39.63 42.36
C ASP A 54 23.18 -39.49 40.83
N ASP A 55 23.95 -38.59 40.23
CA ASP A 55 23.87 -38.26 38.79
C ASP A 55 22.47 -37.80 38.31
N HIS A 56 21.76 -37.02 39.14
CA HIS A 56 20.40 -36.52 38.84
C HIS A 56 20.31 -35.00 38.74
N VAL A 57 19.28 -34.55 38.01
CA VAL A 57 18.94 -33.13 37.88
C VAL A 57 17.64 -32.84 38.64
N VAL A 58 17.71 -31.91 39.58
CA VAL A 58 16.57 -31.44 40.36
C VAL A 58 16.34 -29.97 40.03
N ALA A 59 15.11 -29.59 39.67
CA ALA A 59 14.75 -28.19 39.41
C ALA A 59 13.48 -27.84 40.19
N TYR A 60 13.46 -26.67 40.83
CA TYR A 60 12.33 -26.23 41.63
C TYR A 60 12.23 -24.70 41.69
N TYR A 61 11.02 -24.22 42.01
CA TYR A 61 10.73 -22.79 42.16
C TYR A 61 11.15 -22.34 43.56
N SER A 62 12.13 -21.44 43.63
CA SER A 62 12.76 -21.06 44.90
C SER A 62 11.81 -20.34 45.87
N GLU A 63 10.75 -19.70 45.36
CA GLU A 63 9.77 -18.99 46.18
C GLU A 63 8.49 -19.79 46.47
N ALA A 64 8.19 -20.79 45.63
CA ALA A 64 6.90 -21.48 45.65
C ALA A 64 6.99 -22.91 46.19
N CYS A 65 8.15 -23.55 46.07
CA CYS A 65 8.39 -24.90 46.56
C CYS A 65 9.15 -24.87 47.89
N SER A 66 8.80 -25.77 48.81
CA SER A 66 9.64 -26.08 49.96
C SER A 66 10.60 -27.21 49.61
N LEU A 67 11.90 -26.99 49.86
CA LEU A 67 12.94 -27.99 49.71
C LEU A 67 13.33 -28.55 51.08
N ASP A 68 13.25 -29.86 51.22
CA ASP A 68 13.81 -30.59 52.34
C ASP A 68 14.88 -31.56 51.86
N VAL A 69 15.93 -31.73 52.64
CA VAL A 69 17.06 -32.60 52.33
C VAL A 69 17.40 -33.39 53.58
N ALA A 70 17.25 -34.71 53.51
CA ALA A 70 17.59 -35.59 54.61
C ALA A 70 19.11 -35.58 54.86
N PRO A 71 19.59 -35.90 56.09
CA PRO A 71 21.01 -35.90 56.40
C PRO A 71 21.82 -36.91 55.57
N ILE A 72 23.08 -36.59 55.32
CA ILE A 72 24.08 -37.53 54.77
C ILE A 72 24.71 -38.27 55.95
N VAL A 73 24.69 -39.61 55.89
CA VAL A 73 25.18 -40.52 56.94
C VAL A 73 26.66 -40.83 56.76
N SER A 74 27.15 -40.90 55.51
CA SER A 74 28.58 -41.04 55.17
C SER A 74 28.85 -40.60 53.73
N GLY A 75 30.08 -40.23 53.39
CA GLY A 75 30.45 -39.78 52.02
C GLY A 75 30.18 -38.29 51.79
N THR A 76 30.23 -37.83 50.55
CA THR A 76 30.08 -36.42 50.17
C THR A 76 29.39 -36.25 48.82
N ARG A 77 28.42 -35.34 48.73
CA ARG A 77 27.69 -35.02 47.49
C ARG A 77 28.20 -33.73 46.86
N ALA A 78 28.50 -33.74 45.56
CA ALA A 78 28.80 -32.53 44.81
C ALA A 78 27.62 -32.13 43.92
N ALA A 79 27.24 -30.85 43.91
CA ALA A 79 26.15 -30.35 43.07
C ALA A 79 26.54 -29.05 42.35
N VAL A 80 26.20 -28.96 41.06
CA VAL A 80 26.32 -27.74 40.27
C VAL A 80 24.96 -27.07 40.21
N LEU A 81 24.85 -25.91 40.86
CA LEU A 81 23.63 -25.11 40.92
C LEU A 81 23.63 -24.03 39.84
N TYR A 82 22.50 -23.88 39.17
CA TYR A 82 22.21 -22.84 38.19
C TYR A 82 21.03 -22.00 38.66
N THR A 83 21.17 -20.68 38.50
CA THR A 83 20.08 -19.73 38.63
C THR A 83 19.16 -19.85 37.41
N VAL A 84 17.84 -19.77 37.61
CA VAL A 84 16.86 -19.74 36.53
C VAL A 84 16.21 -18.35 36.49
N ASP A 85 16.52 -17.60 35.43
CA ASP A 85 16.12 -16.20 35.24
C ASP A 85 15.02 -16.04 34.19
N HIS A 86 14.28 -14.93 34.30
CA HIS A 86 13.36 -14.43 33.28
C HIS A 86 14.16 -13.98 32.03
N SER A 87 13.89 -14.55 30.85
CA SER A 87 14.50 -14.03 29.61
C SER A 87 13.86 -12.69 29.22
N THR A 88 14.66 -11.64 29.02
CA THR A 88 14.21 -10.34 28.49
C THR A 88 14.43 -10.19 26.97
N VAL A 89 14.66 -11.28 26.25
CA VAL A 89 14.98 -11.23 24.82
C VAL A 89 13.71 -11.01 23.99
N GLN A 90 13.39 -9.74 23.72
CA GLN A 90 12.71 -9.35 22.48
C GLN A 90 13.72 -9.49 21.33
N SER A 91 13.90 -10.69 20.76
CA SER A 91 14.55 -10.79 19.44
C SER A 91 13.48 -10.69 18.38
N LYS A 92 13.37 -9.50 17.77
CA LYS A 92 12.91 -9.40 16.38
C LYS A 92 13.94 -10.12 15.51
N GLY A 93 13.53 -11.16 14.80
CA GLY A 93 14.32 -11.78 13.73
C GLY A 93 15.21 -12.94 14.15
N ASP A 94 14.64 -14.15 14.09
CA ASP A 94 15.12 -15.31 13.34
C ASP A 94 14.50 -16.57 13.95
N GLU A 95 13.55 -17.15 13.20
CA GLU A 95 13.00 -18.47 13.43
C GLU A 95 14.08 -19.52 13.16
N ASP A 96 14.89 -19.88 14.18
CA ASP A 96 15.49 -21.23 14.29
C ASP A 96 16.30 -21.50 15.59
N VAL A 97 16.08 -20.78 16.69
CA VAL A 97 16.67 -21.14 17.99
C VAL A 97 15.65 -21.83 18.89
N LEU A 98 15.39 -23.10 18.58
CA LEU A 98 14.60 -23.98 19.43
C LEU A 98 15.37 -24.37 20.72
N TYR A 99 14.67 -24.21 21.86
CA TYR A 99 14.87 -24.85 23.17
C TYR A 99 15.83 -24.22 24.21
N ARG A 100 15.30 -23.22 24.94
CA ARG A 100 14.83 -23.35 26.35
C ARG A 100 14.59 -21.96 26.94
N GLN A 101 13.47 -21.35 26.57
CA GLN A 101 12.95 -20.19 27.28
C GLN A 101 12.20 -20.71 28.52
N TYR A 102 12.67 -20.38 29.72
CA TYR A 102 11.90 -20.63 30.94
C TYR A 102 11.09 -19.39 31.27
N SER A 103 9.86 -19.34 30.77
CA SER A 103 8.88 -18.29 31.08
C SER A 103 8.40 -18.43 32.55
N LYS A 104 8.14 -17.31 33.23
CA LYS A 104 7.44 -17.30 34.52
C LYS A 104 6.15 -18.16 34.40
N PRO A 105 5.81 -19.01 35.38
CA PRO A 105 4.47 -19.58 35.42
C PRO A 105 3.47 -18.42 35.46
N ILE A 106 2.59 -18.36 34.46
CA ILE A 106 1.48 -17.41 34.47
C ILE A 106 0.74 -17.66 35.80
N PRO A 107 0.57 -16.65 36.67
CA PRO A 107 -0.21 -16.82 37.89
C PRO A 107 -1.56 -17.42 37.48
N PRO A 108 -2.11 -18.40 38.21
CA PRO A 108 -3.43 -18.94 37.89
C PRO A 108 -4.38 -17.75 37.73
N PRO A 109 -5.05 -17.62 36.57
CA PRO A 109 -5.94 -16.49 36.34
C PRO A 109 -6.98 -16.49 37.46
N THR A 110 -7.26 -15.31 38.01
CA THR A 110 -8.41 -15.14 38.89
C THR A 110 -9.64 -14.87 38.02
N ILE A 111 -10.83 -15.19 38.54
CA ILE A 111 -12.09 -14.87 37.84
C ILE A 111 -12.13 -13.37 37.49
N ALA A 112 -11.75 -12.49 38.42
CA ALA A 112 -11.69 -11.05 38.19
C ALA A 112 -10.75 -10.67 37.03
N ARG A 113 -9.54 -11.24 36.97
CA ARG A 113 -8.61 -10.98 35.85
C ARG A 113 -9.13 -11.51 34.52
N MET A 114 -9.90 -12.59 34.52
CA MET A 114 -10.55 -13.09 33.30
C MET A 114 -11.69 -12.16 32.88
N GLN A 115 -12.44 -11.61 33.82
CA GLN A 115 -13.48 -10.61 33.56
C GLN A 115 -12.88 -9.31 33.02
N ASP A 116 -11.79 -8.82 33.60
CA ASP A 116 -11.06 -7.65 33.12
C ASP A 116 -10.52 -7.88 31.70
N ALA A 117 -9.88 -9.04 31.45
CA ALA A 117 -9.37 -9.39 30.13
C ALA A 117 -10.48 -9.53 29.07
N VAL A 118 -11.65 -10.05 29.48
CA VAL A 118 -12.84 -10.10 28.62
C VAL A 118 -13.42 -8.71 28.41
N ALA A 119 -13.31 -7.77 29.35
CA ALA A 119 -13.73 -6.39 29.14
C ALA A 119 -12.77 -5.62 28.20
N GLU A 120 -11.47 -5.93 28.25
CA GLU A 120 -10.41 -5.36 27.39
C GLU A 120 -10.26 -6.11 26.04
N TRP A 121 -11.22 -6.97 25.69
CA TRP A 121 -11.17 -7.81 24.50
C TRP A 121 -11.00 -7.04 23.18
N SER A 122 -11.37 -5.75 23.16
CA SER A 122 -11.19 -4.85 22.02
C SER A 122 -9.75 -4.75 21.50
N GLU A 123 -8.74 -5.18 22.27
CA GLU A 123 -7.34 -5.18 21.82
C GLU A 123 -6.91 -6.48 21.12
N HIS A 124 -7.67 -7.56 21.27
CA HIS A 124 -7.30 -8.90 20.79
C HIS A 124 -7.77 -9.15 19.35
N THR A 125 -6.97 -9.89 18.57
CA THR A 125 -7.30 -10.29 17.19
C THR A 125 -7.88 -11.70 17.07
N HIS A 126 -7.91 -12.45 18.17
CA HIS A 126 -8.38 -13.83 18.22
C HIS A 126 -9.82 -13.90 18.72
N VAL A 127 -10.69 -14.59 17.96
CA VAL A 127 -12.10 -14.79 18.29
C VAL A 127 -12.27 -15.91 19.33
N ALA A 128 -11.57 -17.04 19.17
CA ALA A 128 -11.62 -18.14 20.12
C ALA A 128 -10.22 -18.70 20.42
N LEU A 129 -10.05 -19.22 21.63
CA LEU A 129 -8.85 -19.93 22.07
C LEU A 129 -9.17 -21.40 22.26
N CYS A 130 -8.23 -22.27 21.90
CA CYS A 130 -8.36 -23.71 22.05
C CYS A 130 -7.31 -24.26 23.01
N TRP A 131 -7.72 -25.14 23.92
CA TRP A 131 -6.83 -26.00 24.68
C TRP A 131 -7.05 -27.46 24.33
N HIS A 132 -5.94 -28.14 24.08
CA HIS A 132 -5.92 -29.50 23.58
C HIS A 132 -5.68 -30.48 24.71
N PHE A 133 -6.44 -31.58 24.69
CA PHE A 133 -6.32 -32.66 25.67
C PHE A 133 -6.36 -34.00 24.94
N ALA A 134 -5.45 -34.90 25.29
CA ALA A 134 -5.48 -36.27 24.83
C ALA A 134 -6.79 -36.93 25.30
N HIS A 135 -7.59 -37.46 24.38
CA HIS A 135 -8.88 -38.07 24.69
C HIS A 135 -9.29 -39.10 23.65
N ALA A 136 -9.50 -40.34 24.10
CA ALA A 136 -9.85 -41.47 23.24
C ALA A 136 -11.35 -41.83 23.26
N GLY A 137 -12.18 -41.07 24.00
CA GLY A 137 -13.62 -41.29 24.16
C GLY A 137 -14.51 -40.41 23.29
N PRO A 138 -15.84 -40.49 23.40
CA PRO A 138 -16.76 -39.59 22.70
C PRO A 138 -16.58 -38.14 23.15
N VAL A 139 -16.89 -37.18 22.27
CA VAL A 139 -16.91 -35.74 22.60
C VAL A 139 -18.10 -35.47 23.52
N SER A 140 -17.85 -35.43 24.83
CA SER A 140 -18.86 -35.11 25.84
C SER A 140 -18.20 -34.53 27.09
N PHE A 141 -18.83 -33.53 27.71
CA PHE A 141 -18.37 -32.95 28.97
C PHE A 141 -18.34 -33.97 30.11
N ASP A 142 -19.29 -34.93 30.13
CA ASP A 142 -19.36 -35.99 31.13
C ASP A 142 -18.18 -36.98 31.03
N ALA A 143 -17.53 -37.03 29.87
CA ALA A 143 -16.39 -37.92 29.61
C ALA A 143 -15.03 -37.25 29.90
N LEU A 144 -15.00 -35.95 30.23
CA LEU A 144 -13.78 -35.24 30.59
C LEU A 144 -13.24 -35.74 31.94
N ASN A 145 -11.92 -35.81 32.06
CA ASN A 145 -11.26 -36.13 33.32
C ASN A 145 -10.04 -35.24 33.60
N GLY A 146 -9.62 -35.23 34.86
CA GLY A 146 -8.39 -34.58 35.31
C GLY A 146 -8.32 -33.10 34.93
N LYS A 147 -7.28 -32.73 34.18
CA LYS A 147 -6.98 -31.35 33.82
C LYS A 147 -8.07 -30.72 32.93
N ALA A 148 -8.67 -31.48 32.02
CA ALA A 148 -9.68 -30.95 31.09
C ALA A 148 -10.95 -30.52 31.83
N THR A 149 -11.41 -31.33 32.80
CA THR A 149 -12.58 -31.02 33.64
C THR A 149 -12.33 -29.76 34.48
N ALA A 150 -11.18 -29.68 35.15
CA ALA A 150 -10.84 -28.52 35.99
C ALA A 150 -10.77 -27.22 35.19
N VAL A 151 -10.30 -27.28 33.94
CA VAL A 151 -10.28 -26.14 33.02
C VAL A 151 -11.69 -25.71 32.65
N VAL A 152 -12.54 -26.65 32.23
CA VAL A 152 -13.92 -26.34 31.84
C VAL A 152 -14.69 -25.76 33.03
N GLU A 153 -14.62 -26.39 34.20
CA GLU A 153 -15.26 -25.89 35.42
C GLU A 153 -14.79 -24.47 35.77
N TYR A 154 -13.49 -24.19 35.67
CA TYR A 154 -12.95 -22.85 35.87
C TYR A 154 -13.53 -21.84 34.86
N LEU A 155 -13.49 -22.14 33.56
CA LEU A 155 -14.00 -21.26 32.50
C LEU A 155 -15.49 -20.96 32.69
N ILE A 156 -16.28 -21.99 32.98
CA ILE A 156 -17.72 -21.87 33.24
C ILE A 156 -17.99 -21.01 34.48
N SER A 157 -17.19 -21.16 35.54
CA SER A 157 -17.35 -20.39 36.78
C SER A 157 -17.19 -18.88 36.59
N THR A 158 -16.55 -18.43 35.51
CA THR A 158 -16.36 -17.00 35.23
C THR A 158 -17.65 -16.31 34.77
N GLY A 159 -18.58 -17.06 34.17
CA GLY A 159 -19.84 -16.55 33.61
C GLY A 159 -19.74 -15.69 32.34
N VAL A 160 -18.53 -15.32 31.92
CA VAL A 160 -18.28 -14.35 30.82
C VAL A 160 -17.82 -14.97 29.50
N VAL A 161 -17.57 -16.29 29.48
CA VAL A 161 -17.16 -17.03 28.29
C VAL A 161 -18.15 -18.14 27.92
N ASP A 162 -18.17 -18.46 26.62
CA ASP A 162 -18.75 -19.70 26.10
C ASP A 162 -17.67 -20.78 26.00
N VAL A 163 -18.08 -22.04 26.14
CA VAL A 163 -17.19 -23.20 26.08
C VAL A 163 -17.80 -24.28 25.18
N ALA A 164 -17.00 -24.80 24.26
CA ALA A 164 -17.36 -25.91 23.38
C ALA A 164 -16.26 -26.98 23.34
N LEU A 165 -16.67 -28.22 23.10
CA LEU A 165 -15.81 -29.36 22.85
C LEU A 165 -15.97 -29.84 21.41
N PHE A 166 -14.87 -30.17 20.76
CA PHE A 166 -14.89 -30.85 19.45
C PHE A 166 -13.57 -31.58 19.19
N HIS A 167 -13.55 -32.47 18.19
CA HIS A 167 -12.31 -33.06 17.69
C HIS A 167 -11.71 -32.18 16.57
N PRO A 168 -10.49 -31.64 16.68
CA PRO A 168 -9.92 -30.75 15.66
C PRO A 168 -9.85 -31.36 14.25
N TYR A 169 -9.65 -32.67 14.17
CA TYR A 169 -9.55 -33.44 12.92
C TYR A 169 -10.80 -34.30 12.61
N GLY A 170 -11.89 -34.08 13.34
CA GLY A 170 -13.17 -34.75 13.09
C GLY A 170 -13.73 -34.40 11.72
N ARG A 171 -14.41 -35.35 11.07
CA ARG A 171 -15.13 -35.12 9.79
C ARG A 171 -16.61 -34.75 9.99
N THR A 172 -17.04 -34.65 11.25
CA THR A 172 -18.44 -34.52 11.68
C THR A 172 -18.63 -33.23 12.48
N ASP A 173 -19.85 -32.67 12.46
CA ASP A 173 -20.28 -31.55 13.31
C ASP A 173 -20.43 -31.95 14.80
N ASP A 174 -19.50 -32.76 15.32
CA ASP A 174 -19.47 -33.21 16.72
C ASP A 174 -18.94 -32.10 17.63
N VAL A 175 -19.63 -30.96 17.60
CA VAL A 175 -19.39 -29.82 18.48
C VAL A 175 -20.42 -29.88 19.60
N VAL A 176 -19.93 -29.94 20.84
CA VAL A 176 -20.77 -29.97 22.04
C VAL A 176 -20.56 -28.71 22.84
N PHE A 177 -21.61 -27.90 23.01
CA PHE A 177 -21.59 -26.68 23.81
C PHE A 177 -21.94 -26.97 25.27
N HIS A 178 -21.27 -26.32 26.20
CA HIS A 178 -21.55 -26.52 27.62
C HIS A 178 -22.90 -25.89 27.98
N ALA A 179 -23.78 -26.66 28.64
CA ALA A 179 -25.15 -26.21 28.93
C ALA A 179 -25.19 -24.92 29.77
N ALA A 180 -24.29 -24.76 30.75
CA ALA A 180 -24.23 -23.56 31.60
C ALA A 180 -23.85 -22.26 30.85
N CYS A 181 -23.33 -22.34 29.62
CA CYS A 181 -23.02 -21.16 28.82
C CYS A 181 -24.28 -20.49 28.26
N ASN A 182 -25.40 -21.21 28.15
CA ASN A 182 -26.63 -20.76 27.48
C ASN A 182 -26.31 -20.19 26.09
N VAL A 183 -25.61 -20.97 25.25
CA VAL A 183 -25.26 -20.57 23.89
C VAL A 183 -26.53 -20.52 23.04
N PRO A 184 -26.86 -19.39 22.39
CA PRO A 184 -28.09 -19.28 21.62
C PRO A 184 -28.13 -20.24 20.44
N ALA A 185 -29.33 -20.72 20.09
CA ALA A 185 -29.52 -21.68 18.98
C ALA A 185 -28.96 -21.16 17.65
N LEU A 186 -29.04 -19.85 17.40
CA LEU A 186 -28.45 -19.22 16.23
C LEU A 186 -26.93 -19.35 16.21
N VAL A 187 -26.25 -19.13 17.34
CA VAL A 187 -24.79 -19.28 17.45
C VAL A 187 -24.40 -20.75 17.26
N VAL A 188 -25.16 -21.69 17.85
CA VAL A 188 -24.96 -23.14 17.64
C VAL A 188 -25.07 -23.49 16.15
N ALA A 189 -26.13 -23.02 15.47
CA ALA A 189 -26.32 -23.26 14.03
C ALA A 189 -25.23 -22.64 13.14
N SER A 190 -24.67 -21.50 13.56
CA SER A 190 -23.58 -20.81 12.86
C SER A 190 -22.17 -21.26 13.28
N SER A 191 -22.05 -22.32 14.09
CA SER A 191 -20.77 -22.84 14.58
C SER A 191 -20.50 -24.29 14.15
N PRO A 192 -20.60 -24.63 12.84
CA PRO A 192 -20.14 -25.94 12.38
C PRO A 192 -18.65 -26.11 12.66
N HIS A 193 -18.20 -27.37 12.67
CA HIS A 193 -16.82 -27.72 13.01
C HIS A 193 -15.78 -26.85 12.28
N ALA A 194 -15.93 -26.69 10.96
CA ALA A 194 -15.03 -25.89 10.14
C ALA A 194 -14.96 -24.41 10.56
N ARG A 195 -16.07 -23.83 11.03
CA ARG A 195 -16.12 -22.43 11.47
C ARG A 195 -15.42 -22.25 12.81
N LEU A 196 -15.61 -23.17 13.74
CA LEU A 196 -14.88 -23.19 15.01
C LEU A 196 -13.38 -23.35 14.79
N CYS A 197 -12.97 -24.23 13.87
CA CYS A 197 -11.56 -24.34 13.49
C CYS A 197 -11.01 -23.05 12.87
N ALA A 198 -11.78 -22.38 12.01
CA ALA A 198 -11.34 -21.14 11.36
C ALA A 198 -11.23 -19.95 12.33
N LEU A 199 -12.11 -19.88 13.33
CA LEU A 199 -12.15 -18.77 14.31
C LEU A 199 -11.19 -18.97 15.49
N SER A 200 -10.77 -20.21 15.74
CA SER A 200 -9.85 -20.57 16.81
C SER A 200 -8.38 -20.45 16.42
N ALA A 201 -7.54 -20.07 17.38
CA ALA A 201 -6.09 -20.28 17.26
C ALA A 201 -5.77 -21.77 17.42
N LEU A 202 -5.60 -22.49 16.31
CA LEU A 202 -5.17 -23.89 16.29
C LEU A 202 -3.71 -23.98 15.86
N ASP A 203 -2.83 -24.50 16.71
CA ASP A 203 -1.48 -24.87 16.31
C ASP A 203 -1.50 -26.29 15.66
N HIS A 204 -0.38 -26.75 15.09
CA HIS A 204 -0.31 -28.07 14.45
C HIS A 204 -0.37 -29.21 15.49
N HIS A 205 -1.30 -30.17 15.34
CA HIS A 205 -1.59 -31.17 16.38
C HIS A 205 -1.80 -32.60 15.86
N ASP A 206 -1.79 -33.55 16.79
CA ASP A 206 -1.84 -35.00 16.54
C ASP A 206 -3.28 -35.56 16.48
N ILE A 207 -3.43 -36.69 15.80
CA ILE A 207 -4.69 -37.45 15.70
C ILE A 207 -4.98 -38.09 17.07
N GLY A 208 -6.14 -37.79 17.67
CA GLY A 208 -6.59 -38.40 18.94
C GLY A 208 -6.78 -37.43 20.12
N GLU A 209 -6.84 -36.13 19.86
CA GLU A 209 -7.10 -35.10 20.86
C GLU A 209 -8.51 -34.50 20.73
N ILE A 210 -9.04 -33.99 21.85
CA ILE A 210 -10.17 -33.05 21.87
C ILE A 210 -9.67 -31.63 22.10
N ALA A 211 -10.37 -30.66 21.54
CA ALA A 211 -10.18 -29.24 21.84
C ALA A 211 -11.31 -28.74 22.73
N VAL A 212 -10.93 -28.07 23.84
CA VAL A 212 -11.78 -27.17 24.62
C VAL A 212 -11.61 -25.78 24.01
N ALA A 213 -12.57 -25.35 23.20
CA ALA A 213 -12.62 -23.99 22.71
C ALA A 213 -13.41 -23.09 23.65
N PHE A 214 -12.93 -21.87 23.85
CA PHE A 214 -13.64 -20.86 24.61
C PHE A 214 -13.45 -19.45 24.04
N TRP A 215 -14.46 -18.61 24.20
CA TRP A 215 -14.48 -17.23 23.73
C TRP A 215 -15.36 -16.35 24.62
N PRO A 216 -15.08 -15.03 24.71
CA PRO A 216 -15.98 -14.06 25.32
C PRO A 216 -17.41 -14.16 24.77
N LYS A 217 -18.44 -14.03 25.61
CA LYS A 217 -19.83 -14.02 25.12
C LYS A 217 -20.10 -12.91 24.08
N ALA A 218 -19.41 -11.78 24.18
CA ALA A 218 -19.45 -10.72 23.18
C ALA A 218 -19.01 -11.18 21.78
N HIS A 219 -18.18 -12.23 21.68
CA HIS A 219 -17.68 -12.78 20.42
C HIS A 219 -18.70 -13.66 19.68
N ARG A 220 -19.89 -13.90 20.25
CA ARG A 220 -20.99 -14.62 19.56
C ARG A 220 -21.30 -14.02 18.17
N VAL A 221 -21.09 -12.71 17.97
CA VAL A 221 -21.28 -12.01 16.69
C VAL A 221 -20.38 -12.54 15.56
N TYR A 222 -19.16 -13.00 15.87
CA TYR A 222 -18.20 -13.51 14.87
C TYR A 222 -18.62 -14.85 14.28
N PHE A 223 -19.25 -15.69 15.10
CA PHE A 223 -19.79 -16.98 14.67
C PHE A 223 -20.97 -16.77 13.72
N VAL A 224 -21.90 -15.88 14.09
CA VAL A 224 -23.07 -15.53 13.28
C VAL A 224 -22.69 -14.85 11.96
N GLY A 225 -21.64 -14.03 11.98
CA GLY A 225 -21.09 -13.38 10.80
C GLY A 225 -21.73 -12.02 10.48
N PHE A 226 -20.94 -11.14 9.88
CA PHE A 226 -21.29 -9.73 9.70
C PHE A 226 -22.60 -9.50 8.91
N PRO A 227 -22.85 -10.14 7.75
CA PRO A 227 -24.07 -9.91 6.98
C PRO A 227 -25.33 -10.22 7.78
N ARG A 228 -25.32 -11.37 8.47
CA ARG A 228 -26.45 -11.81 9.29
C ARG A 228 -26.65 -10.92 10.51
N MET A 229 -25.56 -10.48 11.14
CA MET A 229 -25.65 -9.50 12.23
C MET A 229 -26.30 -8.19 11.77
N VAL A 230 -25.93 -7.66 10.60
CA VAL A 230 -26.55 -6.44 10.04
C VAL A 230 -28.05 -6.62 9.80
N GLU A 231 -28.49 -7.79 9.33
CA GLU A 231 -29.92 -8.11 9.18
C GLU A 231 -30.66 -8.18 10.53
N LEU A 232 -30.04 -8.82 11.53
CA LEU A 232 -30.63 -8.97 12.86
C LEU A 232 -30.82 -7.62 13.54
N LEU A 233 -29.87 -6.69 13.38
CA LEU A 233 -30.00 -5.31 13.88
C LEU A 233 -31.22 -4.56 13.30
N GLN A 234 -31.84 -5.04 12.21
CA GLN A 234 -33.05 -4.46 11.62
C GLN A 234 -34.35 -5.01 12.24
N THR A 235 -34.27 -6.13 12.96
CA THR A 235 -35.44 -6.78 13.54
C THR A 235 -35.92 -6.04 14.79
N PRO A 236 -37.24 -6.01 15.08
CA PRO A 236 -37.75 -5.42 16.31
C PRO A 236 -37.08 -6.04 17.53
N ARG A 237 -36.77 -5.22 18.54
CA ARG A 237 -36.04 -5.63 19.75
C ARG A 237 -36.62 -6.88 20.43
N ASP A 238 -37.95 -7.03 20.44
CA ASP A 238 -38.66 -8.16 21.04
C ASP A 238 -38.44 -9.48 20.29
N ALA A 239 -38.09 -9.44 19.01
CA ALA A 239 -37.70 -10.60 18.22
C ALA A 239 -36.19 -10.90 18.33
N LEU A 240 -35.38 -9.87 18.57
CA LEU A 240 -33.93 -10.00 18.79
C LEU A 240 -33.59 -10.58 20.17
N SER A 241 -34.43 -10.32 21.18
CA SER A 241 -34.24 -10.77 22.56
C SER A 241 -34.15 -12.28 22.69
N THR A 242 -34.79 -13.04 21.80
CA THR A 242 -34.79 -14.50 21.82
C THR A 242 -33.58 -15.15 21.14
N GLU A 243 -32.82 -14.42 20.32
CA GLU A 243 -31.73 -15.01 19.51
C GLU A 243 -30.31 -14.63 19.97
N LEU A 244 -30.08 -13.40 20.44
CA LEU A 244 -28.75 -12.94 20.85
C LEU A 244 -28.75 -11.90 21.98
N ALA A 245 -29.84 -11.15 22.20
CA ALA A 245 -29.77 -9.98 23.05
C ALA A 245 -29.49 -10.30 24.52
N ASP A 246 -29.88 -11.48 25.03
CA ASP A 246 -29.54 -11.94 26.39
C ASP A 246 -28.03 -12.15 26.60
N SER A 247 -27.22 -12.07 25.53
CA SER A 247 -25.75 -12.14 25.59
C SER A 247 -25.10 -10.78 25.85
N PHE A 248 -25.87 -9.69 25.80
CA PHE A 248 -25.39 -8.31 25.87
C PHE A 248 -26.23 -7.52 26.86
N ASP A 249 -25.59 -6.66 27.66
CA ASP A 249 -26.30 -5.86 28.67
C ASP A 249 -27.19 -4.80 28.01
N SER A 250 -26.83 -4.34 26.81
CA SER A 250 -27.60 -3.37 26.04
C SER A 250 -27.51 -3.58 24.52
N MET A 251 -28.40 -2.90 23.79
CA MET A 251 -28.34 -2.83 22.32
C MET A 251 -27.06 -2.11 21.85
N ALA A 252 -26.57 -1.15 22.63
CA ALA A 252 -25.33 -0.44 22.34
C ALA A 252 -24.12 -1.40 22.40
N ASP A 253 -24.09 -2.33 23.36
CA ASP A 253 -23.02 -3.33 23.48
C ASP A 253 -23.02 -4.30 22.30
N LEU A 254 -24.21 -4.72 21.85
CA LEU A 254 -24.34 -5.57 20.67
C LEU A 254 -23.87 -4.83 19.40
N VAL A 255 -24.28 -3.58 19.20
CA VAL A 255 -23.81 -2.78 18.06
C VAL A 255 -22.31 -2.53 18.14
N SER A 256 -21.76 -2.25 19.33
CA SER A 256 -20.32 -2.10 19.55
C SER A 256 -19.55 -3.36 19.17
N ALA A 257 -20.05 -4.54 19.55
CA ALA A 257 -19.48 -5.81 19.15
C ALA A 257 -19.51 -6.01 17.62
N VAL A 258 -20.58 -5.62 16.94
CA VAL A 258 -20.67 -5.66 15.46
C VAL A 258 -19.69 -4.67 14.81
N ILE A 259 -19.50 -3.47 15.38
CA ILE A 259 -18.52 -2.49 14.90
C ILE A 259 -17.10 -3.03 15.04
N HIS A 260 -16.79 -3.75 16.12
CA HIS A 260 -15.47 -4.37 16.29
C HIS A 260 -15.14 -5.42 15.22
N MET A 261 -16.15 -6.04 14.61
CA MET A 261 -15.95 -6.95 13.47
C MET A 261 -15.35 -6.25 12.24
N LEU A 262 -15.44 -4.92 12.17
CA LEU A 262 -14.97 -4.13 11.04
C LEU A 262 -13.46 -3.89 11.06
N ARG A 263 -12.75 -4.18 12.16
CA ARG A 263 -11.30 -3.92 12.26
C ARG A 263 -10.55 -4.67 11.17
N ASP A 264 -9.64 -3.97 10.49
CA ASP A 264 -8.85 -4.53 9.38
C ASP A 264 -8.18 -5.84 9.77
N ARG A 265 -7.49 -5.88 10.92
CA ARG A 265 -6.82 -7.10 11.42
C ARG A 265 -7.76 -8.29 11.64
N VAL A 266 -9.00 -8.02 12.02
CA VAL A 266 -10.01 -9.07 12.24
C VAL A 266 -10.55 -9.55 10.90
N ARG A 267 -10.84 -8.61 9.98
CA ARG A 267 -11.31 -8.93 8.63
C ARG A 267 -10.28 -9.72 7.83
N GLU A 268 -9.02 -9.29 7.83
CA GLU A 268 -7.91 -9.96 7.16
C GLU A 268 -7.68 -11.36 7.71
N ARG A 269 -7.70 -11.50 9.04
CA ARG A 269 -7.44 -12.79 9.70
C ARG A 269 -8.51 -13.84 9.38
N TYR A 270 -9.76 -13.41 9.27
CA TYR A 270 -10.92 -14.30 9.13
C TYR A 270 -11.58 -14.23 7.75
N ASP A 271 -10.90 -13.63 6.77
CA ASP A 271 -11.35 -13.44 5.39
C ASP A 271 -12.80 -12.95 5.30
N MET A 272 -13.11 -11.93 6.11
CA MET A 272 -14.47 -11.40 6.18
C MET A 272 -14.74 -10.46 5.01
N ASP A 273 -15.42 -10.98 4.00
CA ASP A 273 -15.94 -10.16 2.91
C ASP A 273 -17.16 -9.35 3.38
N ILE A 274 -17.10 -8.03 3.17
CA ILE A 274 -18.17 -7.11 3.54
C ILE A 274 -18.60 -6.36 2.29
N GLU A 275 -19.72 -6.81 1.71
CA GLU A 275 -20.27 -6.17 0.52
C GLU A 275 -20.66 -4.70 0.78
N ARG A 276 -20.55 -3.87 -0.27
CA ARG A 276 -20.93 -2.45 -0.28
C ARG A 276 -22.33 -2.20 0.32
N ALA A 277 -23.31 -3.07 0.05
CA ALA A 277 -24.67 -2.92 0.56
C ALA A 277 -24.75 -3.00 2.09
N HIS A 278 -23.91 -3.82 2.74
CA HIS A 278 -23.90 -3.97 4.20
C HIS A 278 -23.35 -2.73 4.89
N TRP A 279 -22.38 -2.03 4.27
CA TRP A 279 -21.87 -0.75 4.77
C TRP A 279 -22.93 0.34 4.82
N HIS A 280 -23.70 0.49 3.72
CA HIS A 280 -24.82 1.43 3.67
C HIS A 280 -25.88 1.09 4.73
N ARG A 281 -26.23 -0.20 4.84
CA ARG A 281 -27.24 -0.66 5.80
C ARG A 281 -26.80 -0.40 7.24
N LEU A 282 -25.58 -0.78 7.61
CA LEU A 282 -25.08 -0.53 8.98
C LEU A 282 -25.01 0.96 9.29
N GLY A 283 -24.46 1.79 8.39
CA GLY A 283 -24.39 3.23 8.58
C GLY A 283 -25.77 3.87 8.81
N SER A 284 -26.78 3.48 8.01
CA SER A 284 -28.16 3.93 8.18
C SER A 284 -28.80 3.39 9.46
N LEU A 285 -28.55 2.12 9.80
CA LEU A 285 -29.07 1.48 11.00
C LEU A 285 -28.57 2.13 12.28
N LEU A 286 -27.32 2.60 12.32
CA LEU A 286 -26.81 3.33 13.49
C LEU A 286 -27.72 4.51 13.84
N PHE A 287 -28.26 5.23 12.86
CA PHE A 287 -29.20 6.33 13.13
C PHE A 287 -30.58 5.90 13.60
N HIS A 288 -31.03 4.70 13.23
CA HIS A 288 -32.38 4.19 13.56
C HIS A 288 -32.41 3.35 14.85
N VAL A 289 -31.37 2.57 15.11
CA VAL A 289 -31.25 1.62 16.23
C VAL A 289 -30.72 2.32 17.47
N LEU A 290 -29.73 3.20 17.30
CA LEU A 290 -29.23 4.01 18.40
C LEU A 290 -30.08 5.27 18.50
N GLY A 291 -30.58 5.54 19.71
CA GLY A 291 -31.35 6.74 20.01
C GLY A 291 -30.56 8.02 19.74
N ARG A 292 -31.04 9.16 20.27
CA ARG A 292 -30.34 10.43 20.10
C ARG A 292 -29.06 10.57 20.95
N ASP A 293 -28.68 9.57 21.74
CA ASP A 293 -27.79 9.81 22.88
C ASP A 293 -26.42 9.09 22.83
N ASP A 294 -26.18 8.13 21.92
CA ASP A 294 -24.94 7.32 21.90
C ASP A 294 -23.85 7.87 20.96
N MET A 295 -23.37 9.09 21.20
CA MET A 295 -22.34 9.74 20.38
C MET A 295 -21.03 8.93 20.30
N ASP A 296 -20.65 8.29 21.40
CA ASP A 296 -19.43 7.48 21.50
C ASP A 296 -19.44 6.32 20.52
N LEU A 297 -20.60 5.71 20.28
CA LEU A 297 -20.71 4.57 19.37
C LEU A 297 -20.62 4.97 17.90
N TYR A 298 -21.11 6.16 17.53
CA TYR A 298 -20.88 6.73 16.20
C TYR A 298 -19.39 7.04 15.97
N MET A 299 -18.69 7.54 16.99
CA MET A 299 -17.25 7.81 16.91
C MET A 299 -16.44 6.52 16.87
N HIS A 300 -16.87 5.50 17.61
CA HIS A 300 -16.32 4.16 17.56
C HIS A 300 -16.44 3.57 16.16
N PHE A 301 -17.60 3.69 15.53
CA PHE A 301 -17.81 3.28 14.13
C PHE A 301 -16.88 4.04 13.17
N LEU A 302 -16.77 5.36 13.31
CA LEU A 302 -15.87 6.16 12.47
C LEU A 302 -14.42 5.67 12.64
N GLN A 303 -13.93 5.54 13.87
CA GLN A 303 -12.59 5.06 14.17
C GLN A 303 -12.30 3.67 13.58
N HIS A 304 -13.28 2.74 13.66
CA HIS A 304 -13.13 1.37 13.19
C HIS A 304 -13.31 1.21 11.68
N THR A 305 -13.79 2.24 10.98
CA THR A 305 -13.96 2.22 9.53
C THR A 305 -12.88 2.95 8.77
N VAL A 306 -12.05 3.80 9.41
CA VAL A 306 -11.06 4.65 8.74
C VAL A 306 -10.14 3.88 7.78
N GLY A 307 -9.69 2.66 8.13
CA GLY A 307 -8.88 1.81 7.25
C GLY A 307 -9.64 1.04 6.16
N ASN A 308 -10.97 1.10 6.14
CA ASN A 308 -11.82 0.20 5.37
C ASN A 308 -12.45 0.81 4.12
N VAL A 309 -13.01 -0.09 3.29
CA VAL A 309 -13.77 0.20 2.06
C VAL A 309 -14.90 1.21 2.27
N PHE A 310 -15.41 1.36 3.50
CA PHE A 310 -16.44 2.37 3.83
C PHE A 310 -16.07 3.79 3.34
N TRP A 311 -14.80 4.17 3.41
CA TRP A 311 -14.31 5.48 2.97
C TRP A 311 -14.02 5.54 1.46
N ASP A 312 -13.85 4.38 0.82
CA ASP A 312 -13.62 4.26 -0.62
C ASP A 312 -14.94 4.15 -1.41
N VAL A 313 -16.07 3.93 -0.71
CA VAL A 313 -17.39 4.04 -1.29
C VAL A 313 -17.74 5.51 -1.50
N ALA A 314 -17.73 5.92 -2.77
CA ALA A 314 -18.07 7.27 -3.22
C ALA A 314 -19.21 7.87 -2.39
N ASP A 315 -18.89 8.99 -1.73
CA ASP A 315 -19.78 9.86 -0.96
C ASP A 315 -20.52 9.23 0.23
N LEU A 316 -20.32 7.94 0.56
CA LEU A 316 -21.02 7.28 1.67
C LEU A 316 -20.58 7.82 3.03
N ALA A 317 -19.28 7.80 3.32
CA ALA A 317 -18.74 8.31 4.58
C ALA A 317 -19.10 9.80 4.77
N GLN A 318 -19.08 10.57 3.68
CA GLN A 318 -19.47 11.97 3.65
C GLN A 318 -20.95 12.18 3.96
N THR A 319 -21.84 11.48 3.25
CA THR A 319 -23.29 11.55 3.47
C THR A 319 -23.64 11.19 4.91
N TRP A 320 -23.06 10.10 5.42
CA TRP A 320 -23.26 9.65 6.78
C TRP A 320 -22.78 10.68 7.81
N PHE A 321 -21.60 11.27 7.61
CA PHE A 321 -21.10 12.31 8.51
C PHE A 321 -21.94 13.58 8.47
N LEU A 322 -22.50 13.94 7.31
CA LEU A 322 -23.42 15.06 7.18
C LEU A 322 -24.73 14.85 7.97
N GLU A 323 -25.25 13.63 8.01
CA GLU A 323 -26.40 13.26 8.84
C GLU A 323 -26.05 13.36 10.33
N LEU A 324 -24.86 12.91 10.72
CA LEU A 324 -24.34 13.05 12.08
C LEU A 324 -24.29 14.54 12.50
N VAL A 325 -23.73 15.39 11.65
CA VAL A 325 -23.66 16.84 11.87
C VAL A 325 -25.06 17.46 11.94
N ALA A 326 -25.99 17.04 11.09
CA ALA A 326 -27.37 17.53 11.13
C ALA A 326 -28.10 17.15 12.43
N ARG A 327 -27.72 16.02 13.04
CA ARG A 327 -28.35 15.49 14.26
C ARG A 327 -27.77 16.07 15.55
N PHE A 328 -26.45 16.18 15.64
CA PHE A 328 -25.73 16.58 16.87
C PHE A 328 -25.16 17.99 16.83
N GLY A 329 -24.98 18.55 15.64
CA GLY A 329 -24.37 19.86 15.44
C GLY A 329 -22.84 19.83 15.52
N TRP A 330 -22.22 20.83 14.88
CA TRP A 330 -20.76 20.96 14.75
C TRP A 330 -20.01 21.00 16.07
N GLN A 331 -20.55 21.70 17.07
CA GLN A 331 -19.87 21.96 18.33
C GLN A 331 -19.69 20.70 19.17
N GLN A 332 -20.69 19.81 19.19
CA GLN A 332 -20.62 18.57 19.97
C GLN A 332 -19.69 17.55 19.32
N LEU A 333 -19.67 17.51 17.98
CA LEU A 333 -18.84 16.57 17.23
C LEU A 333 -17.36 16.93 17.18
N LEU A 334 -17.02 18.22 17.25
CA LEU A 334 -15.65 18.68 17.12
C LEU A 334 -14.64 17.94 18.03
N PRO A 335 -14.79 17.91 19.37
CA PRO A 335 -13.81 17.28 20.24
C PRO A 335 -13.62 15.78 19.93
N LEU A 336 -14.70 15.09 19.55
CA LEU A 336 -14.66 13.67 19.26
C LEU A 336 -14.01 13.36 17.91
N VAL A 337 -14.29 14.15 16.88
CA VAL A 337 -13.61 14.03 15.58
C VAL A 337 -12.13 14.30 15.73
N LEU A 338 -11.74 15.31 16.51
CA LEU A 338 -10.33 15.57 16.79
C LEU A 338 -9.66 14.39 17.51
N GLN A 339 -10.37 13.74 18.44
CA GLN A 339 -9.88 12.53 19.11
C GLN A 339 -9.71 11.37 18.13
N VAL A 340 -10.69 11.11 17.26
CA VAL A 340 -10.62 10.06 16.23
C VAL A 340 -9.43 10.31 15.29
N VAL A 341 -9.26 11.55 14.80
CA VAL A 341 -8.09 11.92 13.99
C VAL A 341 -6.81 11.66 14.79
N TYR A 342 -6.73 12.11 16.05
CA TYR A 342 -5.53 11.96 16.87
C TYR A 342 -5.09 10.49 17.09
N VAL A 343 -6.04 9.55 17.23
CA VAL A 343 -5.73 8.12 17.51
C VAL A 343 -5.56 7.26 16.26
N THR A 344 -5.95 7.75 15.08
CA THR A 344 -5.79 7.02 13.80
C THR A 344 -4.37 7.19 13.25
N ASP A 345 -3.91 6.33 12.34
CA ASP A 345 -2.60 6.54 11.69
C ASP A 345 -2.66 7.77 10.76
N THR A 346 -1.52 8.46 10.64
CA THR A 346 -1.33 9.57 9.70
C THR A 346 -1.52 9.18 8.24
N SER A 347 -1.37 7.90 7.86
CA SER A 347 -1.69 7.42 6.51
C SER A 347 -3.13 7.70 6.12
N GLU A 348 -4.02 7.85 7.11
CA GLU A 348 -5.45 8.03 6.91
C GLU A 348 -5.87 9.50 6.82
N ASP A 349 -4.94 10.44 7.00
CA ASP A 349 -5.23 11.89 6.99
C ASP A 349 -5.87 12.34 5.67
N ALA A 350 -5.54 11.69 4.55
CA ALA A 350 -6.15 11.97 3.25
C ALA A 350 -7.66 11.66 3.22
N LYS A 351 -8.13 10.62 3.93
CA LYS A 351 -9.55 10.27 4.03
C LYS A 351 -10.33 11.29 4.85
N PHE A 352 -9.78 11.74 5.98
CA PHE A 352 -10.37 12.85 6.72
C PHE A 352 -10.39 14.14 5.90
N MET A 353 -9.33 14.41 5.14
CA MET A 353 -9.29 15.58 4.26
C MET A 353 -10.34 15.50 3.14
N HIS A 354 -10.55 14.32 2.56
CA HIS A 354 -11.60 14.06 1.59
C HIS A 354 -13.00 14.30 2.20
N LEU A 355 -13.23 13.82 3.41
CA LEU A 355 -14.46 14.07 4.16
C LEU A 355 -14.71 15.57 4.35
N LEU A 356 -13.73 16.30 4.86
CA LEU A 356 -13.84 17.76 5.06
C LEU A 356 -14.08 18.52 3.76
N ARG A 357 -13.42 18.10 2.66
CA ARG A 357 -13.64 18.67 1.32
C ARG A 357 -15.09 18.49 0.88
N GLY A 358 -15.65 17.31 1.09
CA GLY A 358 -17.05 17.01 0.80
C GLY A 358 -18.03 17.97 1.48
N LEU A 359 -17.77 18.28 2.76
CA LEU A 359 -18.55 19.26 3.51
C LEU A 359 -18.52 20.66 2.88
N VAL A 360 -17.39 21.05 2.28
CA VAL A 360 -17.24 22.32 1.56
C VAL A 360 -18.03 22.34 0.26
N ASP A 361 -17.97 21.25 -0.50
CA ASP A 361 -18.56 21.18 -1.84
C ASP A 361 -20.10 21.12 -1.81
N GLU A 362 -20.69 20.41 -0.83
CA GLU A 362 -22.14 20.18 -0.76
C GLU A 362 -22.91 21.20 0.09
N ASN A 363 -22.23 22.04 0.90
CA ASN A 363 -22.89 22.68 2.04
C ASN A 363 -22.65 24.18 2.21
N ARG A 364 -22.54 24.93 1.10
CA ARG A 364 -22.29 26.39 1.10
C ARG A 364 -23.23 27.22 2.00
N LEU A 365 -24.46 26.77 2.25
CA LEU A 365 -25.41 27.47 3.14
C LEU A 365 -25.23 27.14 4.62
N ARG A 366 -24.82 25.91 4.98
CA ARG A 366 -24.60 25.49 6.39
C ARG A 366 -23.23 25.93 6.91
N LEU A 367 -22.26 26.17 6.04
CA LEU A 367 -20.92 26.64 6.39
C LEU A 367 -20.87 28.11 6.83
N ARG A 368 -21.94 28.88 6.58
CA ARG A 368 -22.11 30.23 7.16
C ARG A 368 -22.31 30.22 8.67
N GLN A 369 -22.52 29.05 9.27
CA GLN A 369 -22.56 28.89 10.72
C GLN A 369 -21.14 28.97 11.28
N ARG A 370 -20.92 29.87 12.25
CA ARG A 370 -19.62 30.03 12.92
C ARG A 370 -19.03 28.71 13.45
N HIS A 371 -19.85 27.82 13.98
CA HIS A 371 -19.38 26.53 14.50
C HIS A 371 -18.88 25.59 13.39
N ALA A 372 -19.38 25.73 12.16
CA ALA A 372 -18.90 24.95 11.03
C ALA A 372 -17.50 25.40 10.58
N THR A 373 -17.24 26.72 10.57
CA THR A 373 -15.91 27.25 10.24
C THR A 373 -14.91 26.98 11.35
N GLU A 374 -15.31 27.07 12.62
CA GLU A 374 -14.50 26.64 13.78
C GLU A 374 -14.16 25.14 13.69
N PHE A 375 -15.12 24.30 13.31
CA PHE A 375 -14.91 22.86 13.09
C PHE A 375 -13.90 22.60 11.97
N LEU A 376 -14.14 23.13 10.76
CA LEU A 376 -13.24 22.95 9.62
C LEU A 376 -11.83 23.43 9.93
N LYS A 377 -11.69 24.60 10.56
CA LYS A 377 -10.40 25.17 10.92
C LYS A 377 -9.66 24.29 11.94
N ALA A 378 -10.34 23.79 12.97
CA ALA A 378 -9.71 22.97 14.00
C ALA A 378 -9.22 21.63 13.45
N VAL A 379 -10.04 20.93 12.65
CA VAL A 379 -9.64 19.64 12.06
C VAL A 379 -8.55 19.85 11.01
N LEU A 380 -8.66 20.87 10.15
CA LEU A 380 -7.60 21.22 9.19
C LEU A 380 -6.26 21.50 9.89
N ASN A 381 -6.27 22.30 10.96
CA ASN A 381 -5.05 22.61 11.71
C ASN A 381 -4.43 21.36 12.35
N LEU A 382 -5.24 20.43 12.87
CA LEU A 382 -4.75 19.16 13.40
C LEU A 382 -4.07 18.33 12.30
N LEU A 383 -4.74 18.13 11.16
CA LEU A 383 -4.20 17.38 10.02
C LEU A 383 -2.90 18.02 9.50
N LEU A 384 -2.86 19.35 9.33
CA LEU A 384 -1.65 20.05 8.90
C LEU A 384 -0.51 19.97 9.93
N ARG A 385 -0.80 19.97 11.23
CA ARG A 385 0.22 19.78 12.29
C ARG A 385 0.81 18.38 12.22
N ARG A 386 -0.02 17.34 12.09
CA ARG A 386 0.46 15.95 11.97
C ARG A 386 1.41 15.77 10.79
N GLN A 387 1.12 16.42 9.66
CA GLN A 387 2.02 16.42 8.49
C GLN A 387 3.33 17.21 8.72
N ASN A 388 3.33 18.20 9.61
CA ASN A 388 4.55 18.93 10.00
C ASN A 388 5.41 18.16 11.01
N ASP A 389 4.78 17.38 11.89
CA ASP A 389 5.44 16.64 12.97
C ASP A 389 6.03 15.30 12.50
N GLN A 390 5.65 14.82 11.31
CA GLN A 390 6.34 13.76 10.60
C GLN A 390 7.74 14.22 10.21
N GLY A 391 8.68 14.08 11.15
CA GLY A 391 10.11 14.25 10.91
C GLY A 391 10.67 13.28 9.86
N ARG A 392 11.96 13.42 9.58
CA ARG A 392 12.78 12.75 8.56
C ARG A 392 12.85 11.20 8.58
N ASP A 393 11.91 10.49 9.22
CA ASP A 393 11.80 9.02 9.14
C ASP A 393 10.83 8.65 8.00
N TRP A 394 11.29 8.88 6.76
CA TRP A 394 10.50 8.89 5.53
C TRP A 394 10.24 7.50 4.89
N TYR A 395 10.73 6.41 5.49
CA TYR A 395 10.68 5.09 4.85
C TYR A 395 9.44 4.24 5.19
N GLU A 396 8.72 4.52 6.28
CA GLU A 396 7.63 3.63 6.74
C GLU A 396 6.22 4.27 6.77
N LYS A 397 6.08 5.60 6.60
CA LYS A 397 4.78 6.29 6.71
C LYS A 397 4.52 7.26 5.56
N LEU A 398 4.52 6.73 4.34
CA LEU A 398 3.99 7.46 3.19
C LEU A 398 2.51 7.75 3.44
N LEU A 399 2.08 9.01 3.30
CA LEU A 399 0.66 9.36 3.25
C LEU A 399 0.12 8.93 1.88
N PRO A 400 -0.64 7.82 1.74
CA PRO A 400 -1.29 7.52 0.47
C PRO A 400 -2.21 8.67 0.06
N ASN A 401 -2.30 8.94 -1.25
CA ASN A 401 -3.20 9.97 -1.82
C ASN A 401 -2.90 11.42 -1.38
N HIS A 402 -1.63 11.83 -1.40
CA HIS A 402 -1.18 13.21 -1.15
C HIS A 402 -1.90 14.27 -2.01
N ASP A 403 -2.29 13.91 -3.24
CA ASP A 403 -3.04 14.75 -4.17
C ASP A 403 -4.45 15.04 -3.62
N VAL A 404 -5.14 14.01 -3.11
CA VAL A 404 -6.47 14.15 -2.49
C VAL A 404 -6.37 15.04 -1.26
N PHE A 405 -5.34 14.84 -0.44
CA PHE A 405 -5.09 15.66 0.74
C PHE A 405 -4.88 17.13 0.35
N LEU A 406 -3.96 17.42 -0.56
CA LEU A 406 -3.63 18.80 -0.93
C LEU A 406 -4.80 19.50 -1.63
N GLN A 407 -5.54 18.80 -2.49
CA GLN A 407 -6.75 19.33 -3.13
C GLN A 407 -7.80 19.73 -2.09
N GLY A 408 -8.07 18.84 -1.11
CA GLY A 408 -9.02 19.13 -0.04
C GLY A 408 -8.57 20.29 0.83
N ALA A 409 -7.29 20.32 1.22
CA ALA A 409 -6.74 21.38 2.05
C ALA A 409 -6.82 22.76 1.38
N LEU A 410 -6.51 22.87 0.07
CA LEU A 410 -6.65 24.12 -0.68
C LEU A 410 -8.12 24.58 -0.76
N ARG A 411 -9.05 23.65 -1.00
CA ARG A 411 -10.50 23.96 -1.04
C ARG A 411 -11.02 24.45 0.31
N ILE A 412 -10.68 23.76 1.40
CA ILE A 412 -11.11 24.15 2.76
C ILE A 412 -10.48 25.48 3.16
N THR A 413 -9.18 25.66 2.90
CA THR A 413 -8.48 26.92 3.21
C THR A 413 -9.10 28.09 2.42
N SER A 414 -9.48 27.86 1.15
CA SER A 414 -10.19 28.84 0.33
C SER A 414 -11.58 29.17 0.87
N CYS A 415 -12.33 28.15 1.32
CA CYS A 415 -13.62 28.35 1.97
C CYS A 415 -13.48 29.19 3.24
N LEU A 416 -12.53 28.85 4.12
CA LEU A 416 -12.26 29.59 5.35
C LEU A 416 -11.80 31.03 5.07
N ALA A 417 -11.02 31.26 4.01
CA ALA A 417 -10.63 32.60 3.59
C ALA A 417 -11.84 33.44 3.14
N THR A 418 -12.79 32.82 2.42
CA THR A 418 -14.04 33.47 1.98
C THR A 418 -14.96 33.81 3.15
N GLU A 419 -15.05 32.94 4.16
CA GLU A 419 -15.89 33.19 5.34
C GLU A 419 -15.21 34.15 6.33
N ARG A 420 -13.87 34.19 6.40
CA ARG A 420 -13.14 35.27 7.12
C ARG A 420 -13.44 36.64 6.52
N THR A 421 -13.74 36.70 5.21
CA THR A 421 -14.17 37.92 4.51
C THR A 421 -15.69 38.11 4.45
N ASP A 422 -16.47 37.43 5.32
CA ASP A 422 -17.91 37.62 5.43
C ASP A 422 -18.26 39.12 5.49
N SER A 423 -19.03 39.57 4.50
CA SER A 423 -19.47 40.95 4.30
C SER A 423 -20.12 41.59 5.53
N VAL A 424 -20.64 40.81 6.48
CA VAL A 424 -21.32 41.33 7.69
C VAL A 424 -20.35 41.59 8.84
N VAL A 425 -19.31 40.78 9.03
CA VAL A 425 -18.34 40.95 10.13
C VAL A 425 -17.00 41.45 9.62
N GLY A 426 -16.46 40.85 8.56
CA GLY A 426 -15.29 41.33 7.84
C GLY A 426 -15.56 42.70 7.23
N GLY A 427 -16.73 42.90 6.60
CA GLY A 427 -17.13 44.22 6.09
C GLY A 427 -17.33 45.27 7.20
N VAL A 428 -17.82 44.90 8.39
CA VAL A 428 -17.93 45.83 9.52
C VAL A 428 -16.55 46.12 10.15
N LEU A 429 -15.67 45.14 10.26
CA LEU A 429 -14.31 45.33 10.75
C LEU A 429 -13.47 46.16 9.77
N GLU A 430 -13.54 45.90 8.47
CA GLU A 430 -12.87 46.69 7.41
C GLU A 430 -13.44 48.12 7.31
N GLN A 431 -14.74 48.32 7.57
CA GLN A 431 -15.35 49.65 7.60
C GLN A 431 -15.05 50.44 8.89
N ARG A 432 -14.79 49.75 10.02
CA ARG A 432 -14.64 50.40 11.33
C ARG A 432 -13.23 50.39 11.88
N LEU A 433 -12.33 49.60 11.31
CA LEU A 433 -10.94 49.51 11.73
C LEU A 433 -10.02 49.79 10.53
N PRO A 434 -8.91 50.52 10.72
CA PRO A 434 -7.88 50.65 9.70
C PRO A 434 -7.33 49.28 9.30
N ALA A 435 -7.06 49.08 8.00
CA ALA A 435 -6.49 47.83 7.46
C ALA A 435 -5.29 47.26 8.27
N PRO A 436 -4.34 48.07 8.77
CA PRO A 436 -3.25 47.56 9.61
C PRO A 436 -3.70 46.89 10.91
N ILE A 437 -4.84 47.31 11.49
CA ILE A 437 -5.39 46.72 12.71
C ILE A 437 -6.12 45.41 12.40
N VAL A 438 -6.82 45.32 11.28
CA VAL A 438 -7.41 44.06 10.79
C VAL A 438 -6.32 43.01 10.56
N ASP A 439 -5.19 43.42 9.95
CA ASP A 439 -4.01 42.56 9.77
C ASP A 439 -3.38 42.13 11.10
N ILE A 440 -3.36 43.00 12.11
CA ILE A 440 -2.87 42.66 13.46
C ILE A 440 -3.80 41.66 14.15
N ILE A 441 -5.13 41.84 14.06
CA ILE A 441 -6.12 40.92 14.62
C ILE A 441 -5.99 39.53 13.97
N ALA A 442 -5.79 39.46 12.66
CA ALA A 442 -5.53 38.20 11.96
C ALA A 442 -4.24 37.50 12.41
N ARG A 443 -3.23 38.25 12.88
CA ARG A 443 -1.96 37.72 13.43
C ARG A 443 -2.08 37.18 14.85
N PHE A 444 -3.15 37.53 15.59
CA PHE A 444 -3.44 37.01 16.93
C PHE A 444 -4.20 35.68 16.91
N ASP A 445 -4.18 34.93 15.80
CA ASP A 445 -4.69 33.57 15.72
C ASP A 445 -3.55 32.58 16.06
N PRO A 446 -3.33 32.20 17.33
CA PRO A 446 -2.17 31.42 17.77
C PRO A 446 -2.17 29.97 17.26
N HIS A 447 -3.13 29.59 16.42
CA HIS A 447 -3.32 28.22 15.94
C HIS A 447 -3.23 28.04 14.43
N ASP A 448 -2.98 29.09 13.64
CA ASP A 448 -2.86 28.98 12.17
C ASP A 448 -1.53 28.31 11.78
N CYS A 449 -1.57 26.99 11.65
CA CYS A 449 -0.64 26.28 10.78
C CYS A 449 -1.09 26.58 9.35
N SER A 450 -0.52 27.63 8.73
CA SER A 450 -0.89 27.94 7.35
C SER A 450 -0.55 26.74 6.46
N LEU A 451 -1.48 26.36 5.57
CA LEU A 451 -1.28 25.30 4.58
C LEU A 451 0.06 25.47 3.84
N LEU A 452 0.42 26.72 3.51
CA LEU A 452 1.71 27.06 2.91
C LEU A 452 2.92 26.58 3.73
N LYS A 453 2.89 26.71 5.07
CA LYS A 453 3.98 26.21 5.94
C LYS A 453 4.06 24.69 5.93
N ALA A 454 2.93 24.00 5.94
CA ALA A 454 2.88 22.54 5.86
C ALA A 454 3.43 22.05 4.52
N VAL A 455 2.96 22.63 3.41
CA VAL A 455 3.47 22.35 2.06
C VAL A 455 4.97 22.60 1.96
N HIS A 456 5.47 23.69 2.53
CA HIS A 456 6.90 24.01 2.48
C HIS A 456 7.79 23.01 3.25
N ARG A 457 7.26 22.38 4.30
CA ARG A 457 8.01 21.46 5.17
C ARG A 457 7.89 20.00 4.75
N THR A 458 6.80 19.64 4.06
CA THR A 458 6.52 18.28 3.63
C THR A 458 6.83 18.12 2.14
N GLU A 459 7.98 17.48 1.84
CA GLU A 459 8.47 17.30 0.45
C GLU A 459 7.43 16.64 -0.47
N LEU A 460 6.72 15.62 0.02
CA LEU A 460 5.69 14.92 -0.75
C LEU A 460 4.51 15.83 -1.14
N LEU A 461 4.07 16.71 -0.24
CA LEU A 461 3.05 17.71 -0.57
C LEU A 461 3.60 18.72 -1.58
N LEU A 462 4.85 19.14 -1.42
CA LEU A 462 5.52 20.10 -2.30
C LEU A 462 5.63 19.59 -3.74
N GLN A 463 6.00 18.32 -3.92
CA GLN A 463 6.02 17.64 -5.22
C GLN A 463 4.64 17.61 -5.90
N GLN A 464 3.55 17.60 -5.12
CA GLN A 464 2.18 17.50 -5.63
C GLN A 464 1.51 18.86 -5.88
N VAL A 465 2.12 19.96 -5.45
CA VAL A 465 1.58 21.32 -5.63
C VAL A 465 1.24 21.60 -7.10
N PRO A 466 2.14 21.40 -8.08
CA PRO A 466 1.85 21.84 -9.44
C PRO A 466 0.69 21.06 -10.08
N GLU A 467 0.67 19.74 -9.92
CA GLU A 467 -0.40 18.88 -10.43
C GLU A 467 -1.74 19.22 -9.78
N THR A 468 -1.73 19.48 -8.47
CA THR A 468 -2.93 19.88 -7.73
C THR A 468 -3.47 21.23 -8.17
N LEU A 469 -2.60 22.24 -8.33
CA LEU A 469 -3.01 23.56 -8.82
C LEU A 469 -3.56 23.47 -10.26
N TRP A 470 -2.95 22.64 -11.10
CA TRP A 470 -3.45 22.40 -12.45
C TRP A 470 -4.82 21.71 -12.45
N ALA A 471 -5.03 20.72 -11.58
CA ALA A 471 -6.32 20.05 -11.42
C ALA A 471 -7.42 21.01 -10.95
N LEU A 472 -7.07 21.99 -10.11
CA LEU A 472 -7.98 22.99 -9.56
C LEU A 472 -8.10 24.27 -10.41
N ARG A 473 -7.48 24.36 -11.59
CA ARG A 473 -7.44 25.58 -12.42
C ARG A 473 -8.79 26.21 -12.76
N ASN A 474 -9.85 25.39 -12.84
CA ASN A 474 -11.22 25.82 -13.16
C ASN A 474 -12.09 26.02 -11.90
N VAL A 475 -11.53 25.82 -10.70
CA VAL A 475 -12.24 25.98 -9.44
C VAL A 475 -11.95 27.39 -8.90
N PRO A 476 -12.97 28.20 -8.58
CA PRO A 476 -12.75 29.50 -7.98
C PRO A 476 -12.19 29.33 -6.56
N LEU A 477 -10.92 29.69 -6.38
CA LEU A 477 -10.24 29.70 -5.09
C LEU A 477 -10.06 31.15 -4.62
N ALA A 478 -10.45 31.46 -3.39
CA ALA A 478 -10.27 32.76 -2.74
C ALA A 478 -8.87 32.93 -2.13
N LEU A 479 -7.91 32.10 -2.53
CA LEU A 479 -6.53 32.10 -2.04
C LEU A 479 -5.60 32.72 -3.07
N GLN A 480 -4.58 33.44 -2.59
CA GLN A 480 -3.45 33.79 -3.43
C GLN A 480 -2.64 32.52 -3.72
N LEU A 481 -2.61 32.10 -4.99
CA LEU A 481 -1.91 30.88 -5.42
C LEU A 481 -0.40 31.12 -5.65
N GLN A 482 0.00 32.38 -5.84
CA GLN A 482 1.39 32.77 -6.14
C GLN A 482 2.41 32.21 -5.13
N PRO A 483 2.20 32.26 -3.80
CA PRO A 483 3.15 31.70 -2.85
C PRO A 483 3.37 30.18 -2.99
N TYR A 484 2.35 29.43 -3.43
CA TYR A 484 2.49 27.99 -3.68
C TYR A 484 3.30 27.72 -4.95
N ILE A 485 3.09 28.54 -5.99
CA ILE A 485 3.88 28.51 -7.23
C ILE A 485 5.35 28.83 -6.93
N ASP A 486 5.62 29.86 -6.12
CA ASP A 486 6.98 30.29 -5.78
C ASP A 486 7.76 29.19 -5.03
N ILE A 487 7.13 28.53 -4.05
CA ILE A 487 7.77 27.44 -3.30
C ILE A 487 7.98 26.21 -4.20
N ALA A 488 7.04 25.89 -5.09
CA ALA A 488 7.21 24.83 -6.08
C ALA A 488 8.39 25.14 -7.03
N ILE A 489 8.49 26.35 -7.56
CA ILE A 489 9.63 26.78 -8.40
C ILE A 489 10.94 26.64 -7.63
N ALA A 490 11.00 27.12 -6.39
CA ALA A 490 12.20 27.01 -5.56
C ALA A 490 12.62 25.54 -5.37
N TYR A 491 11.67 24.65 -5.10
CA TYR A 491 11.91 23.22 -4.94
C TYR A 491 12.45 22.58 -6.22
N TYR A 492 11.74 22.72 -7.33
CA TYR A 492 12.12 22.12 -8.61
C TYR A 492 13.41 22.72 -9.19
N ALA A 493 13.77 23.95 -8.83
CA ALA A 493 15.04 24.56 -9.22
C ALA A 493 16.26 23.98 -8.47
N THR A 494 16.08 23.37 -7.30
CA THR A 494 17.19 22.92 -6.44
C THR A 494 17.29 21.41 -6.25
N THR A 495 16.17 20.69 -6.32
CA THR A 495 16.13 19.25 -6.02
C THR A 495 16.51 18.42 -7.25
N ARG A 496 17.51 17.54 -7.12
CA ARG A 496 17.89 16.59 -8.19
C ARG A 496 16.91 15.41 -8.21
N ASP A 497 16.67 14.81 -9.38
CA ASP A 497 15.80 13.64 -9.57
C ASP A 497 14.34 13.85 -9.17
N CYS A 498 13.79 15.02 -9.49
CA CYS A 498 12.38 15.34 -9.24
C CYS A 498 11.43 14.70 -10.28
N LYS A 499 10.17 14.43 -9.90
CA LYS A 499 9.15 13.87 -10.81
C LYS A 499 8.89 14.83 -11.98
N THR A 500 9.24 14.41 -13.21
CA THR A 500 9.14 15.24 -14.43
C THR A 500 7.71 15.67 -14.75
N LEU A 501 6.70 14.87 -14.40
CA LEU A 501 5.28 15.23 -14.54
C LEU A 501 4.88 16.48 -13.73
N GLY A 502 5.44 16.66 -12.53
CA GLY A 502 5.16 17.84 -11.70
C GLY A 502 5.75 19.13 -12.28
N LEU A 503 6.92 19.05 -12.94
CA LEU A 503 7.48 20.17 -13.71
C LEU A 503 6.58 20.55 -14.89
N GLY A 504 6.06 19.57 -15.62
CA GLY A 504 5.11 19.80 -16.72
C GLY A 504 3.85 20.53 -16.25
N ALA A 505 3.29 20.13 -15.11
CA ALA A 505 2.15 20.83 -14.50
C ALA A 505 2.50 22.25 -14.03
N LEU A 506 3.72 22.47 -13.51
CA LEU A 506 4.19 23.79 -13.07
C LEU A 506 4.28 24.78 -14.24
N LEU A 507 4.77 24.32 -15.39
CA LEU A 507 4.81 25.12 -16.62
C LEU A 507 3.41 25.49 -17.09
N LYS A 508 2.47 24.55 -17.04
CA LYS A 508 1.06 24.79 -17.43
C LYS A 508 0.37 25.79 -16.49
N VAL A 509 0.59 25.69 -15.18
CA VAL A 509 0.00 26.60 -14.18
C VAL A 509 0.60 28.01 -14.27
N SER A 510 1.88 28.13 -14.63
CA SER A 510 2.56 29.42 -14.72
C SER A 510 2.46 30.08 -16.10
N ALA A 511 1.91 29.41 -17.11
CA ALA A 511 1.78 29.94 -18.48
C ALA A 511 1.08 31.31 -18.49
N GLY A 512 1.69 32.28 -19.18
CA GLY A 512 1.20 33.67 -19.23
C GLY A 512 1.40 34.50 -17.95
N THR A 513 2.10 33.98 -16.94
CA THR A 513 2.41 34.69 -15.68
C THR A 513 3.90 35.04 -15.59
N PRO A 514 4.31 36.00 -14.74
CA PRO A 514 5.73 36.31 -14.51
C PRO A 514 6.57 35.12 -14.00
N SER A 515 5.93 34.12 -13.38
CA SER A 515 6.58 32.92 -12.86
C SER A 515 6.95 31.89 -13.94
N PHE A 516 6.44 32.05 -15.16
CA PHE A 516 6.68 31.11 -16.26
C PHE A 516 8.16 30.94 -16.56
N GLU A 517 8.91 32.04 -16.69
CA GLU A 517 10.33 31.98 -17.04
C GLU A 517 11.17 31.23 -16.00
N ALA A 518 10.84 31.39 -14.72
CA ALA A 518 11.52 30.70 -13.63
C ALA A 518 11.19 29.19 -13.61
N ALA A 519 9.95 28.81 -13.96
CA ALA A 519 9.57 27.42 -14.13
C ALA A 519 10.26 26.77 -15.34
N VAL A 520 10.38 27.48 -16.47
CA VAL A 520 11.14 27.03 -17.64
C VAL A 520 12.61 26.85 -17.29
N ASP A 521 13.22 27.81 -16.58
CA ASP A 521 14.61 27.70 -16.14
C ASP A 521 14.84 26.47 -15.26
N ALA A 522 13.91 26.16 -14.34
CA ALA A 522 13.94 24.93 -13.56
C ALA A 522 13.84 23.69 -14.45
N GLY A 523 12.90 23.63 -15.39
CA GLY A 523 12.74 22.51 -16.32
C GLY A 523 13.99 22.24 -17.17
N VAL A 524 14.63 23.32 -17.67
CA VAL A 524 15.89 23.22 -18.44
C VAL A 524 16.99 22.67 -17.54
N ARG A 525 17.17 23.19 -16.32
CA ARG A 525 18.21 22.68 -15.40
C ARG A 525 18.04 21.21 -15.02
N GLN A 526 16.80 20.74 -14.96
CA GLN A 526 16.46 19.36 -14.58
C GLN A 526 16.45 18.39 -15.77
N GLU A 527 16.82 18.85 -16.98
CA GLU A 527 16.82 18.02 -18.20
C GLU A 527 15.48 17.30 -18.43
N MET A 528 14.36 18.03 -18.25
CA MET A 528 13.00 17.48 -18.36
C MET A 528 12.78 16.78 -19.72
N ASP A 529 12.03 15.68 -19.69
CA ASP A 529 11.75 14.85 -20.85
C ASP A 529 11.21 15.65 -22.05
N LEU A 530 11.70 15.32 -23.26
CA LEU A 530 11.39 16.07 -24.49
C LEU A 530 9.90 16.07 -24.84
N ASN A 531 9.20 14.96 -24.61
CA ASN A 531 7.76 14.87 -24.85
C ASN A 531 6.95 15.87 -23.99
N ILE A 532 7.38 16.12 -22.75
CA ILE A 532 6.74 17.11 -21.88
C ILE A 532 6.97 18.54 -22.40
N TRP A 533 8.16 18.82 -22.96
CA TRP A 533 8.42 20.09 -23.64
C TRP A 533 7.54 20.29 -24.87
N VAL A 534 7.37 19.25 -25.71
CA VAL A 534 6.50 19.29 -26.90
C VAL A 534 5.06 19.63 -26.50
N ASP A 535 4.50 18.90 -25.54
CA ASP A 535 3.14 19.13 -25.04
C ASP A 535 2.94 20.55 -24.50
N MET A 536 3.96 21.12 -23.87
CA MET A 536 3.93 22.46 -23.31
C MET A 536 4.03 23.53 -24.39
N LEU A 537 5.00 23.40 -25.31
CA LEU A 537 5.25 24.38 -26.37
C LEU A 537 4.14 24.43 -27.42
N ALA A 538 3.37 23.36 -27.57
CA ALA A 538 2.18 23.34 -28.42
C ALA A 538 1.03 24.21 -27.89
N ALA A 539 1.02 24.55 -26.59
CA ALA A 539 -0.04 25.33 -25.98
C ALA A 539 0.10 26.85 -26.25
N PRO A 540 -1.00 27.60 -26.39
CA PRO A 540 -0.93 29.06 -26.52
C PRO A 540 -0.37 29.72 -25.24
N MET A 541 0.33 30.86 -25.40
CA MET A 541 0.97 31.66 -24.33
C MET A 541 2.23 31.07 -23.67
N THR A 542 2.94 30.15 -24.35
CA THR A 542 4.17 29.50 -23.85
C THR A 542 5.44 29.99 -24.54
N HIS A 543 5.47 31.25 -24.98
CA HIS A 543 6.64 31.83 -25.65
C HIS A 543 7.85 31.88 -24.70
N LEU A 544 8.96 31.27 -25.13
CA LEU A 544 10.20 31.26 -24.38
C LEU A 544 11.02 32.52 -24.64
N ALA A 545 11.67 33.05 -23.60
CA ALA A 545 12.70 34.06 -23.77
C ALA A 545 13.85 33.51 -24.64
N PRO A 546 14.50 34.32 -25.51
CA PRO A 546 15.53 33.85 -26.43
C PRO A 546 16.69 33.09 -25.76
N SER A 547 17.09 33.51 -24.56
CA SER A 547 18.15 32.85 -23.78
C SER A 547 17.76 31.47 -23.26
N LEU A 548 16.50 31.27 -22.90
CA LEU A 548 15.95 29.98 -22.48
C LEU A 548 15.76 29.06 -23.70
N ALA A 549 15.23 29.59 -24.80
CA ALA A 549 15.09 28.88 -26.06
C ALA A 549 16.46 28.36 -26.56
N ALA A 550 17.51 29.19 -26.51
CA ALA A 550 18.86 28.78 -26.89
C ALA A 550 19.41 27.66 -26.01
N ARG A 551 19.20 27.71 -24.68
CA ARG A 551 19.64 26.65 -23.76
C ARG A 551 18.88 25.34 -23.96
N LEU A 552 17.56 25.40 -24.11
CA LEU A 552 16.74 24.24 -24.42
C LEU A 552 17.18 23.61 -25.74
N THR A 553 17.42 24.42 -26.77
CA THR A 553 17.92 23.96 -28.08
C THR A 553 19.26 23.22 -27.96
N LEU A 554 20.20 23.74 -27.16
CA LEU A 554 21.47 23.07 -26.91
C LEU A 554 21.29 21.71 -26.21
N GLN A 555 20.37 21.62 -25.25
CA GLN A 555 20.05 20.36 -24.58
C GLN A 555 19.41 19.34 -25.53
N VAL A 556 18.46 19.78 -26.35
CA VAL A 556 17.83 18.96 -27.38
C VAL A 556 18.89 18.36 -28.33
N LEU A 557 19.81 19.20 -28.83
CA LEU A 557 20.91 18.76 -29.69
C LEU A 557 21.89 17.79 -29.00
N ALA A 558 22.02 17.88 -27.68
CA ALA A 558 22.87 17.00 -26.87
C ALA A 558 22.17 15.68 -26.48
N ALA A 559 20.84 15.68 -26.37
CA ALA A 559 20.03 14.50 -26.05
C ALA A 559 19.94 13.53 -27.24
N VAL A 560 19.96 14.05 -28.47
CA VAL A 560 19.96 13.26 -29.70
C VAL A 560 21.40 12.80 -30.05
N LYS A 561 21.90 11.80 -29.31
CA LYS A 561 23.19 11.11 -29.60
C LYS A 561 23.04 9.85 -30.44
N GLU A 562 21.96 9.09 -30.23
CA GLU A 562 21.61 7.87 -30.96
C GLU A 562 20.17 8.01 -31.50
N VAL A 563 19.89 7.50 -32.71
CA VAL A 563 18.58 7.64 -33.35
C VAL A 563 17.58 6.69 -32.71
N LEU A 564 16.74 7.24 -31.84
CA LEU A 564 15.47 6.64 -31.47
C LEU A 564 14.36 7.47 -32.14
N PRO A 565 13.50 6.89 -33.00
CA PRO A 565 12.53 7.64 -33.80
C PRO A 565 11.70 8.66 -33.00
N LEU A 566 11.18 8.23 -31.84
CA LEU A 566 10.35 9.07 -30.96
C LEU A 566 11.13 10.26 -30.38
N ARG A 567 12.38 10.07 -29.93
CA ARG A 567 13.18 11.16 -29.36
C ARG A 567 13.57 12.20 -30.40
N VAL A 568 13.77 11.77 -31.64
CA VAL A 568 14.09 12.65 -32.77
C VAL A 568 12.88 13.49 -33.17
N GLN A 569 11.70 12.88 -33.21
CA GLN A 569 10.45 13.58 -33.48
C GLN A 569 10.22 14.70 -32.45
N ASP A 570 10.32 14.39 -31.15
CA ASP A 570 10.16 15.39 -30.09
C ASP A 570 11.19 16.53 -30.20
N ALA A 571 12.45 16.20 -30.49
CA ALA A 571 13.51 17.19 -30.70
C ALA A 571 13.20 18.16 -31.85
N ILE A 572 12.69 17.65 -32.96
CA ILE A 572 12.32 18.48 -34.12
C ILE A 572 11.15 19.39 -33.76
N TRP A 573 10.12 18.89 -33.09
CA TRP A 573 9.00 19.70 -32.63
C TRP A 573 9.43 20.83 -31.71
N ILE A 574 10.33 20.55 -30.76
CA ILE A 574 10.88 21.60 -29.88
C ILE A 574 11.60 22.67 -30.71
N CYS A 575 12.51 22.28 -31.62
CA CYS A 575 13.22 23.23 -32.49
C CYS A 575 12.27 24.07 -33.35
N HIS A 576 11.20 23.46 -33.86
CA HIS A 576 10.16 24.15 -34.61
C HIS A 576 9.42 25.19 -33.75
N TYR A 577 8.91 24.79 -32.58
CA TYR A 577 8.15 25.69 -31.70
C TYR A 577 8.98 26.87 -31.18
N VAL A 578 10.27 26.64 -30.91
CA VAL A 578 11.19 27.71 -30.46
C VAL A 578 11.82 28.50 -31.61
N ARG A 579 11.47 28.18 -32.87
CA ARG A 579 11.99 28.82 -34.09
C ARG A 579 13.51 28.79 -34.21
N ALA A 580 14.11 27.65 -33.88
CA ALA A 580 15.56 27.42 -33.98
C ALA A 580 15.91 26.73 -35.31
N ASP A 581 15.79 27.46 -36.42
CA ASP A 581 15.96 26.94 -37.79
C ASP A 581 17.35 26.29 -38.00
N ASP A 582 18.42 26.88 -37.46
CA ASP A 582 19.78 26.33 -37.54
C ASP A 582 19.93 24.98 -36.82
N ALA A 583 19.25 24.84 -35.68
CA ALA A 583 19.29 23.60 -34.90
C ALA A 583 18.45 22.51 -35.56
N LEU A 584 17.30 22.89 -36.12
CA LEU A 584 16.48 22.00 -36.94
C LEU A 584 17.26 21.50 -38.16
N ALA A 585 17.96 22.38 -38.87
CA ALA A 585 18.82 22.00 -39.98
C ALA A 585 19.95 21.03 -39.54
N ASN A 586 20.57 21.27 -38.39
CA ASN A 586 21.60 20.38 -37.82
C ASN A 586 21.04 18.98 -37.48
N LEU A 587 19.84 18.91 -36.88
CA LEU A 587 19.17 17.64 -36.60
C LEU A 587 18.86 16.88 -37.90
N LEU A 588 18.30 17.56 -38.90
CA LEU A 588 18.02 16.94 -40.20
C LEU A 588 19.29 16.46 -40.90
N ASP A 589 20.37 17.25 -40.89
CA ASP A 589 21.66 16.85 -41.49
C ASP A 589 22.28 15.64 -40.79
N ARG A 590 22.18 15.56 -39.45
CA ARG A 590 22.59 14.36 -38.69
C ARG A 590 21.77 13.14 -39.08
N LEU A 591 20.45 13.29 -39.19
CA LEU A 591 19.58 12.18 -39.62
C LEU A 591 19.89 11.74 -41.04
N PHE A 592 20.14 12.66 -41.96
CA PHE A 592 20.53 12.33 -43.34
C PHE A 592 21.91 11.64 -43.38
N THR A 593 22.87 12.09 -42.57
CA THR A 593 24.18 11.44 -42.44
C THR A 593 24.02 10.02 -41.89
N GLN A 594 23.19 9.83 -40.87
CA GLN A 594 22.94 8.52 -40.28
C GLN A 594 22.19 7.60 -41.25
N GLN A 595 21.21 8.12 -41.99
CA GLN A 595 20.54 7.40 -43.07
C GLN A 595 21.56 6.94 -44.13
N ALA A 596 22.50 7.80 -44.52
CA ALA A 596 23.54 7.46 -45.50
C ALA A 596 24.52 6.39 -44.97
N MET A 597 24.87 6.42 -43.68
CA MET A 597 25.76 5.45 -43.02
C MET A 597 25.06 4.14 -42.63
N HIS A 598 23.72 4.09 -42.63
CA HIS A 598 22.97 2.91 -42.25
C HIS A 598 23.17 1.77 -43.27
N MET A 599 23.40 0.55 -42.79
CA MET A 599 23.67 -0.61 -43.66
C MET A 599 22.52 -0.92 -44.63
N ASP A 600 21.27 -0.62 -44.24
CA ASP A 600 20.11 -0.65 -45.13
C ASP A 600 19.36 0.68 -45.06
N GLN A 601 19.63 1.59 -45.99
CA GLN A 601 19.06 2.94 -45.99
C GLN A 601 17.52 2.94 -46.07
N VAL A 602 16.92 1.91 -46.69
CA VAL A 602 15.46 1.82 -46.87
C VAL A 602 14.77 1.55 -45.53
N THR A 603 15.39 0.72 -44.69
CA THR A 603 14.92 0.48 -43.33
C THR A 603 14.87 1.79 -42.53
N PHE A 604 15.91 2.62 -42.62
CA PHE A 604 15.93 3.92 -41.94
C PHE A 604 14.83 4.86 -42.47
N ILE A 605 14.63 4.88 -43.80
CA ILE A 605 13.59 5.70 -44.41
C ILE A 605 12.20 5.26 -43.92
N MET A 606 11.90 3.97 -43.95
CA MET A 606 10.57 3.46 -43.63
C MET A 606 10.22 3.59 -42.15
N ASP A 607 11.19 3.43 -41.25
CA ASP A 607 10.93 3.44 -39.81
C ASP A 607 11.18 4.80 -39.15
N VAL A 608 11.92 5.71 -39.80
CA VAL A 608 12.21 7.05 -39.27
C VAL A 608 11.60 8.14 -40.15
N PHE A 609 11.95 8.20 -41.43
CA PHE A 609 11.56 9.32 -42.30
C PHE A 609 10.09 9.28 -42.72
N VAL A 610 9.50 8.11 -42.95
CA VAL A 610 8.09 8.00 -43.33
C VAL A 610 7.17 8.42 -42.17
N PRO A 611 7.32 7.91 -40.93
CA PRO A 611 6.53 8.38 -39.80
C PRO A 611 6.72 9.87 -39.52
N LEU A 612 7.96 10.37 -39.63
CA LEU A 612 8.28 11.78 -39.43
C LEU A 612 7.67 12.67 -40.51
N HIS A 613 7.72 12.24 -41.77
CA HIS A 613 7.04 12.88 -42.89
C HIS A 613 5.53 12.95 -42.66
N ASP A 614 4.90 11.83 -42.29
CA ASP A 614 3.46 11.77 -42.07
C ASP A 614 3.07 12.74 -40.92
N ALA A 615 3.87 12.80 -39.84
CA ALA A 615 3.67 13.76 -38.75
C ALA A 615 3.82 15.24 -39.19
N PHE A 616 4.72 15.54 -40.12
CA PHE A 616 4.88 16.89 -40.68
C PHE A 616 3.72 17.29 -41.58
N VAL A 617 3.21 16.35 -42.40
CA VAL A 617 2.02 16.60 -43.22
C VAL A 617 0.80 16.85 -42.34
N ASP A 618 0.62 16.07 -41.27
CA ASP A 618 -0.51 16.22 -40.34
C ASP A 618 -0.48 17.54 -39.55
N SER A 619 0.69 18.19 -39.48
CA SER A 619 0.89 19.44 -38.74
C SER A 619 1.17 20.65 -39.64
N ASP A 620 0.82 20.56 -40.94
CA ASP A 620 0.98 21.63 -41.93
C ASP A 620 2.43 22.12 -42.15
N LEU A 621 3.44 21.27 -41.90
CA LEU A 621 4.86 21.58 -42.10
C LEU A 621 5.36 21.12 -43.48
N ALA A 622 4.79 21.70 -44.54
CA ALA A 622 5.01 21.27 -45.92
C ALA A 622 6.47 21.31 -46.39
N SER A 623 7.26 22.30 -45.96
CA SER A 623 8.68 22.43 -46.35
C SER A 623 9.53 21.29 -45.80
N LEU A 624 9.36 20.93 -44.53
CA LEU A 624 10.08 19.83 -43.89
C LEU A 624 9.65 18.47 -44.44
N ALA A 625 8.36 18.30 -44.71
CA ALA A 625 7.84 17.11 -45.38
C ALA A 625 8.46 16.94 -46.79
N MET A 626 8.57 18.04 -47.54
CA MET A 626 9.20 18.04 -48.86
C MET A 626 10.69 17.66 -48.80
N ASP A 627 11.45 18.20 -47.84
CA ASP A 627 12.87 17.87 -47.68
C ASP A 627 13.09 16.37 -47.40
N LEU A 628 12.28 15.78 -46.52
CA LEU A 628 12.29 14.35 -46.27
C LEU A 628 11.91 13.55 -47.53
N ALA A 629 10.89 14.00 -48.28
CA ALA A 629 10.46 13.35 -49.50
C ALA A 629 11.53 13.39 -50.60
N MET A 630 12.20 14.53 -50.82
CA MET A 630 13.26 14.67 -51.82
C MET A 630 14.42 13.70 -51.59
N ARG A 631 14.76 13.42 -50.33
CA ARG A 631 15.82 12.48 -49.95
C ARG A 631 15.37 11.02 -49.97
N SER A 632 14.12 10.76 -49.57
CA SER A 632 13.59 9.41 -49.40
C SER A 632 13.14 8.76 -50.70
N VAL A 633 12.49 9.52 -51.61
CA VAL A 633 11.92 8.99 -52.86
C VAL A 633 12.97 8.33 -53.76
N PRO A 634 14.14 8.92 -54.04
CA PRO A 634 15.14 8.28 -54.91
C PRO A 634 15.62 6.93 -54.38
N VAL A 635 15.85 6.83 -53.06
CA VAL A 635 16.34 5.60 -52.41
C VAL A 635 15.28 4.52 -52.41
N LEU A 636 14.03 4.87 -52.08
CA LEU A 636 12.91 3.94 -52.07
C LEU A 636 12.54 3.48 -53.49
N ALA A 637 12.56 4.38 -54.46
CA ALA A 637 12.34 4.07 -55.87
C ALA A 637 13.43 3.13 -56.42
N ALA A 638 14.70 3.38 -56.10
CA ALA A 638 15.81 2.50 -56.49
C ALA A 638 15.66 1.09 -55.89
N ARG A 639 15.26 0.97 -54.61
CA ARG A 639 15.01 -0.33 -53.99
C ARG A 639 13.87 -1.08 -54.67
N LEU A 640 12.72 -0.43 -54.88
CA LEU A 640 11.56 -1.05 -55.53
C LEU A 640 11.88 -1.47 -56.97
N ALA A 641 12.67 -0.68 -57.71
CA ALA A 641 13.14 -1.05 -59.04
C ALA A 641 14.05 -2.28 -59.00
N LEU A 642 15.03 -2.33 -58.08
CA LEU A 642 15.94 -3.46 -57.92
C LEU A 642 15.21 -4.76 -57.58
N MET A 643 14.12 -4.70 -56.82
CA MET A 643 13.30 -5.88 -56.49
C MET A 643 12.71 -6.55 -57.73
N SER A 644 12.38 -5.76 -58.76
CA SER A 644 11.80 -6.27 -60.01
C SER A 644 12.82 -6.91 -60.96
N THR A 645 14.12 -6.64 -60.77
CA THR A 645 15.19 -7.05 -61.69
C THR A 645 16.20 -8.03 -61.07
N ARG A 646 16.19 -8.21 -59.75
CA ARG A 646 17.18 -9.04 -59.05
C ARG A 646 16.82 -10.52 -59.19
N GLU A 647 17.74 -11.31 -59.75
CA GLU A 647 17.52 -12.75 -60.00
C GLU A 647 17.74 -13.65 -58.77
N THR A 648 18.46 -13.16 -57.74
CA THR A 648 18.87 -13.97 -56.58
C THR A 648 18.56 -13.28 -55.24
N SER A 649 17.96 -14.04 -54.31
CA SER A 649 17.64 -13.56 -52.96
C SER A 649 18.89 -13.39 -52.10
N THR A 650 18.81 -12.52 -51.09
CA THR A 650 19.91 -12.35 -50.11
C THR A 650 20.13 -13.60 -49.28
N MET A 651 19.09 -14.42 -49.11
CA MET A 651 19.15 -15.72 -48.44
C MET A 651 19.92 -16.78 -49.26
N ALA A 652 19.92 -16.68 -50.60
CA ALA A 652 20.71 -17.58 -51.45
C ALA A 652 22.22 -17.32 -51.31
N ALA A 653 22.61 -16.06 -51.07
CA ALA A 653 24.00 -15.64 -50.81
C ALA A 653 24.40 -15.72 -49.32
N TRP A 654 23.58 -16.34 -48.46
CA TRP A 654 23.80 -16.33 -47.02
C TRP A 654 25.00 -17.22 -46.61
N PRO A 655 26.05 -16.65 -46.00
CA PRO A 655 27.35 -17.30 -45.84
C PRO A 655 27.44 -18.32 -44.70
N CYS A 656 26.36 -18.50 -43.92
CA CYS A 656 26.34 -19.40 -42.77
C CYS A 656 25.46 -20.65 -43.02
N ASP A 657 26.00 -21.83 -42.71
CA ASP A 657 25.33 -23.13 -42.85
C ASP A 657 25.09 -23.85 -41.51
N CYS A 658 25.06 -23.11 -40.39
CA CYS A 658 24.68 -23.69 -39.11
C CYS A 658 23.20 -24.16 -39.12
N ARG A 659 22.82 -25.06 -38.21
CA ARG A 659 21.47 -25.62 -38.12
C ARG A 659 20.35 -24.56 -38.13
N THR A 660 20.55 -23.44 -37.44
CA THR A 660 19.58 -22.32 -37.42
C THR A 660 19.48 -21.64 -38.79
N CYS A 661 20.60 -21.42 -39.49
CA CYS A 661 20.61 -20.83 -40.83
C CYS A 661 20.05 -21.78 -41.90
N THR A 662 20.24 -23.09 -41.77
CA THR A 662 19.60 -24.07 -42.66
C THR A 662 18.08 -24.03 -42.52
N LYS A 663 17.57 -23.94 -41.28
CA LYS A 663 16.14 -23.75 -41.02
C LYS A 663 15.63 -22.44 -41.63
N LEU A 664 16.34 -21.34 -41.44
CA LEU A 664 15.99 -20.04 -42.06
C LEU A 664 15.98 -20.08 -43.59
N LYS A 665 16.97 -20.73 -44.23
CA LYS A 665 17.01 -20.92 -45.69
C LYS A 665 15.83 -21.76 -46.19
N THR A 666 15.41 -22.75 -45.41
CA THR A 666 14.25 -23.59 -45.75
C THR A 666 12.95 -22.79 -45.60
N PHE A 667 12.81 -22.05 -44.50
CA PHE A 667 11.70 -21.15 -44.24
C PHE A 667 11.56 -20.07 -45.33
N ALA A 668 12.67 -19.47 -45.79
CA ALA A 668 12.66 -18.47 -46.87
C ALA A 668 12.25 -19.02 -48.25
N ARG A 669 12.44 -20.33 -48.47
CA ARG A 669 12.08 -21.01 -49.74
C ARG A 669 10.65 -21.52 -49.75
N ASP A 670 9.96 -21.43 -48.62
CA ASP A 670 8.58 -21.86 -48.51
C ASP A 670 7.68 -20.92 -49.35
N PRO A 671 6.87 -21.46 -50.27
CA PRO A 671 6.01 -20.64 -51.13
C PRO A 671 4.83 -20.01 -50.39
N GLU A 672 4.43 -20.53 -49.23
CA GLU A 672 3.32 -19.98 -48.45
C GLU A 672 3.81 -18.93 -47.44
N PRO A 673 3.24 -17.72 -47.41
CA PRO A 673 3.60 -16.70 -46.42
C PRO A 673 3.17 -17.14 -45.02
N ARG A 674 4.12 -17.16 -44.09
CA ARG A 674 3.93 -17.51 -42.69
C ARG A 674 4.92 -16.77 -41.79
N THR A 675 4.49 -16.56 -40.55
CA THR A 675 5.31 -15.98 -39.48
C THR A 675 5.88 -17.08 -38.60
N GLU A 676 7.17 -17.04 -38.28
CA GLU A 676 7.79 -17.99 -37.34
C GLU A 676 8.83 -17.32 -36.43
N TRP A 677 8.89 -17.78 -35.18
CA TRP A 677 9.86 -17.29 -34.20
C TRP A 677 11.17 -18.05 -34.28
N PHE A 678 12.28 -17.32 -34.37
CA PHE A 678 13.61 -17.91 -34.45
C PHE A 678 14.45 -17.56 -33.22
N VAL A 679 15.01 -18.59 -32.58
CA VAL A 679 15.99 -18.40 -31.50
C VAL A 679 17.36 -18.15 -32.13
N THR A 680 17.94 -16.97 -31.90
CA THR A 680 19.24 -16.61 -32.48
C THR A 680 20.45 -17.12 -31.69
N ARG A 681 20.23 -17.59 -30.46
CA ARG A 681 21.27 -18.21 -29.62
C ARG A 681 21.86 -19.41 -30.35
N GLY A 682 23.11 -19.29 -30.80
CA GLY A 682 23.87 -20.35 -31.48
C GLY A 682 24.34 -20.02 -32.89
N CYS A 683 23.93 -18.91 -33.51
CA CYS A 683 24.46 -18.46 -34.80
C CYS A 683 25.13 -17.09 -34.69
N LYS A 684 26.46 -17.05 -34.69
CA LYS A 684 27.24 -15.80 -34.61
C LYS A 684 26.87 -14.79 -35.70
N TYR A 685 26.60 -15.26 -36.92
CA TYR A 685 26.25 -14.39 -38.06
C TYR A 685 24.87 -13.74 -37.90
N LEU A 686 23.88 -14.52 -37.43
CA LEU A 686 22.53 -14.01 -37.19
C LEU A 686 22.51 -13.07 -35.96
N THR A 687 23.24 -13.42 -34.90
CA THR A 687 23.42 -12.57 -33.71
C THR A 687 24.10 -11.25 -34.06
N GLN A 688 25.21 -11.26 -34.81
CA GLN A 688 25.88 -10.03 -35.26
C GLN A 688 24.98 -9.16 -36.14
N ARG A 689 24.18 -9.77 -37.02
CA ARG A 689 23.20 -9.00 -37.80
C ARG A 689 22.09 -8.39 -36.95
N MET A 690 21.65 -9.08 -35.89
CA MET A 690 20.72 -8.49 -34.92
C MET A 690 21.36 -7.34 -34.14
N GLU A 691 22.55 -7.56 -33.61
CA GLU A 691 23.30 -6.55 -32.84
C GLU A 691 23.62 -5.32 -33.68
N ALA A 692 23.81 -5.48 -35.00
CA ALA A 692 24.07 -4.38 -35.93
C ALA A 692 22.82 -3.60 -36.39
N GLY A 693 21.59 -3.97 -35.97
CA GLY A 693 20.36 -3.38 -36.51
C GLY A 693 19.14 -3.36 -35.57
N THR A 694 19.33 -3.44 -34.25
CA THR A 694 18.26 -3.70 -33.26
C THR A 694 17.43 -2.48 -32.85
N ALA A 695 16.91 -1.74 -33.83
CA ALA A 695 15.74 -0.86 -33.64
C ALA A 695 14.78 -0.84 -34.85
N PHE A 696 15.13 -1.48 -35.97
CA PHE A 696 14.42 -1.27 -37.24
C PHE A 696 14.06 -2.56 -37.98
N HIS A 697 12.95 -2.54 -38.72
CA HIS A 697 12.46 -3.65 -39.54
C HIS A 697 13.39 -3.92 -40.73
N TRP A 698 13.63 -5.19 -41.07
CA TRP A 698 14.31 -5.54 -42.32
C TRP A 698 13.29 -5.59 -43.44
N TYR A 699 13.44 -4.70 -44.42
CA TYR A 699 12.57 -4.64 -45.60
C TYR A 699 13.13 -5.51 -46.74
N PRO A 700 12.26 -6.10 -47.56
CA PRO A 700 12.68 -7.05 -48.59
C PRO A 700 13.47 -6.34 -49.70
N SER A 701 14.47 -7.04 -50.26
CA SER A 701 15.20 -6.61 -51.46
C SER A 701 15.00 -7.55 -52.65
N HIS A 702 14.24 -8.64 -52.43
CA HIS A 702 13.85 -9.67 -53.37
C HIS A 702 12.55 -10.33 -52.86
N ALA A 703 11.73 -10.90 -53.74
CA ALA A 703 10.44 -11.50 -53.38
C ALA A 703 10.54 -12.65 -52.35
N GLN A 704 11.69 -13.32 -52.30
CA GLN A 704 12.00 -14.45 -51.40
C GLN A 704 12.87 -14.07 -50.20
N ASP A 705 13.06 -12.77 -49.93
CA ASP A 705 13.78 -12.33 -48.72
C ASP A 705 12.89 -12.49 -47.47
N LEU A 706 13.53 -12.67 -46.31
CA LEU A 706 12.86 -12.69 -45.00
C LEU A 706 12.78 -11.28 -44.43
N CYS A 707 11.71 -10.98 -43.69
CA CYS A 707 11.53 -9.71 -43.01
C CYS A 707 11.18 -9.89 -41.53
N TRP A 708 11.45 -8.87 -40.72
CA TRP A 708 11.05 -8.87 -39.31
C TRP A 708 9.65 -8.32 -39.16
N GLU A 709 8.85 -9.01 -38.35
CA GLU A 709 7.56 -8.49 -37.91
C GLU A 709 7.67 -7.87 -36.52
N LEU A 710 8.35 -8.56 -35.58
CA LEU A 710 8.51 -8.15 -34.19
C LEU A 710 9.88 -8.63 -33.65
N VAL A 711 10.52 -7.84 -32.78
CA VAL A 711 11.76 -8.23 -32.08
C VAL A 711 11.51 -8.20 -30.57
N HIS A 712 11.59 -9.36 -29.90
CA HIS A 712 11.59 -9.42 -28.44
C HIS A 712 12.94 -9.97 -27.95
N LYS A 713 13.79 -9.09 -27.38
CA LYS A 713 15.12 -9.42 -26.85
C LYS A 713 16.04 -10.10 -27.89
N HIS A 714 16.05 -11.44 -27.95
CA HIS A 714 16.90 -12.25 -28.83
C HIS A 714 16.10 -13.26 -29.69
N THR A 715 14.80 -13.08 -29.80
CA THR A 715 13.89 -13.93 -30.58
C THR A 715 13.15 -13.09 -31.62
N PRO A 716 13.65 -13.00 -32.86
CA PRO A 716 12.88 -12.56 -34.04
C PRO A 716 11.54 -13.26 -34.17
N SER A 717 10.52 -12.52 -34.59
CA SER A 717 9.46 -13.01 -35.44
C SER A 717 9.79 -12.67 -36.90
N LEU A 718 9.94 -13.67 -37.76
CA LEU A 718 10.26 -13.50 -39.19
C LEU A 718 9.09 -13.91 -40.07
N VAL A 719 8.91 -13.21 -41.18
CA VAL A 719 7.92 -13.49 -42.23
C VAL A 719 8.63 -13.82 -43.54
N ASN A 720 8.22 -14.91 -44.20
CA ASN A 720 8.59 -15.18 -45.60
C ASN A 720 7.54 -14.62 -46.56
N ASN A 721 7.96 -14.23 -47.77
CA ASN A 721 7.10 -13.62 -48.81
C ASN A 721 6.28 -12.41 -48.30
N PRO A 722 6.95 -11.33 -47.85
CA PRO A 722 6.33 -10.21 -47.14
C PRO A 722 5.61 -9.21 -48.07
N THR A 723 4.62 -9.68 -48.85
CA THR A 723 3.88 -8.86 -49.82
C THR A 723 3.27 -7.60 -49.19
N ASP A 724 2.86 -7.68 -47.92
CA ASP A 724 2.33 -6.55 -47.16
C ASP A 724 3.37 -5.45 -46.92
N LEU A 725 4.63 -5.81 -46.65
CA LEU A 725 5.71 -4.83 -46.48
C LEU A 725 6.07 -4.16 -47.82
N VAL A 726 6.05 -4.92 -48.92
CA VAL A 726 6.25 -4.36 -50.27
C VAL A 726 5.13 -3.37 -50.62
N THR A 727 3.89 -3.71 -50.28
CA THR A 727 2.73 -2.83 -50.44
C THR A 727 2.92 -1.55 -49.61
N LYS A 728 3.31 -1.68 -48.32
CA LYS A 728 3.64 -0.53 -47.47
C LYS A 728 4.75 0.36 -48.04
N MET A 729 5.76 -0.22 -48.68
CA MET A 729 6.82 0.55 -49.35
C MET A 729 6.29 1.30 -50.59
N HIS A 730 5.45 0.67 -51.40
CA HIS A 730 4.79 1.33 -52.53
C HIS A 730 3.88 2.48 -52.06
N ASP A 731 3.09 2.24 -51.01
CA ASP A 731 2.23 3.25 -50.41
C ASP A 731 3.05 4.42 -49.87
N ALA A 732 4.09 4.15 -49.08
CA ALA A 732 4.98 5.17 -48.55
C ALA A 732 5.62 6.01 -49.67
N LYS A 733 6.11 5.37 -50.74
CA LYS A 733 6.63 6.07 -51.92
C LYS A 733 5.58 7.00 -52.52
N ALA A 734 4.37 6.51 -52.76
CA ALA A 734 3.28 7.30 -53.32
C ALA A 734 2.88 8.48 -52.41
N ARG A 735 2.93 8.31 -51.08
CA ARG A 735 2.72 9.43 -50.13
C ARG A 735 3.81 10.49 -50.25
N LEU A 736 5.07 10.09 -50.25
CA LEU A 736 6.20 11.01 -50.39
C LEU A 736 6.18 11.75 -51.74
N GLU A 737 5.87 11.05 -52.84
CA GLU A 737 5.75 11.66 -54.18
C GLU A 737 4.61 12.68 -54.26
N ARG A 738 3.51 12.48 -53.53
CA ARG A 738 2.42 13.48 -53.46
C ARG A 738 2.92 14.79 -52.85
N SER A 739 3.72 14.74 -51.79
CA SER A 739 4.29 15.95 -51.17
C SER A 739 5.22 16.72 -52.12
N LEU A 740 5.89 16.03 -53.05
CA LEU A 740 6.72 16.66 -54.09
C LEU A 740 5.91 17.28 -55.24
N ALA A 741 4.65 16.87 -55.41
CA ALA A 741 3.78 17.33 -56.49
C ALA A 741 2.92 18.55 -56.11
N VAL A 742 2.87 18.92 -54.82
CA VAL A 742 2.13 20.09 -54.35
C VAL A 742 3.00 21.34 -54.50
N PRO A 743 2.61 22.35 -55.29
CA PRO A 743 3.35 23.60 -55.37
C PRO A 743 3.30 24.33 -54.03
N LEU A 744 4.46 24.77 -53.52
CA LEU A 744 4.58 25.65 -52.36
C LEU A 744 3.73 26.90 -52.60
N GLN A 745 2.70 27.11 -51.78
CA GLN A 745 2.08 28.43 -51.66
C GLN A 745 2.95 29.22 -50.70
N ASP A 746 3.62 30.24 -51.23
CA ASP A 746 4.44 31.20 -50.46
C ASP A 746 3.62 31.98 -49.41
#